data_AF-A0A5C3F190-F1
#
_entry.id   AF-A0A5C3F190-F1
#
_cell.length_a   1.000
_cell.length_b   1.000
_cell.length_c   1.000
_cell.angle_alpha   90.00
_cell.angle_beta   90.00
_cell.angle_gamma   90.00
#
_symmetry.space_group_name_H-M   'P 1'
#
loop_
_entity.id
_entity.type
_entity.pdbx_description
1 polymer ?
#
loop_
_entity_poly.entity_id
_entity_poly.type
_entity_poly.pdbx_seq_one_letter_code
_entity_poly.pdbx_strand_id
1 'polypeptide(L)'
;MSNTSHVAPVDLDSWNISLFPEDLLGLLTPETPLELVSHSSVSILKDDPFFKDWVFAGDIHGHIRIHPSYKAPLVQSLQGNNLALEISPFPTALIKGNQHISINTFVNALHAIGCTHIRVNAYGWKETLDIPGTRPLSYGNPLHPHAHLNTFDLGTHYHSSAITLLSPRHKDPRIKVYPLLTPIGKGFGTINMSITMGSLPFTVKAYSRLAHRIKANTSHQMITKPTTIFAARRRSRQAQEIFTTLSQKTERELGGLRMEATVTAPTLQQAITILSSTPLLNLHAFLDPVLEELKPFQLRQHHVFKPGYIKNCQMLFQAAEMAQIFHGRNTSPATKEMQQAVVDLLNALGWNNGRHKPTKHSAQHPWWQSIQQTAQGSPQPSPPPAAPPVISLDHVQGKAAMTKLFLAIRSQLHCSNCSHPSPSFYLDGGNRQYRICCRECRVTLGQQKTRDMVAPLITSGVITVDLPSLGLAPPPPPLQAPPPREAPGMEVPPPAPEDSEATGTPPPPPRTSRASKRRKAAPVTMHHQPRRSARLRAKAITTATTTAAKGQPSFTHGRDPFVEIILAPSSTTRRQASSPSPAASPATTPPVSPPATTRAVTFTASAKAGPPPALVKPAADVGRAHRFTGVPRTRITQVVQGDGNCLFRAMSLLIQGSASFHYIVHRAALEWLFGLQGVLRNKPSRAA
;
A
#
# COMPACT_ATOMS: atom_id res chain seq x y z
N MET A 1 22.07 -24.22 -33.13
CA MET A 1 20.76 -23.57 -33.34
C MET A 1 20.70 -22.36 -32.41
N SER A 2 20.49 -21.15 -32.95
CA SER A 2 20.54 -19.90 -32.18
C SER A 2 19.23 -19.65 -31.43
N ASN A 3 19.14 -20.06 -30.17
CA ASN A 3 17.92 -19.97 -29.37
C ASN A 3 17.68 -18.57 -28.74
N THR A 4 18.06 -17.51 -29.45
CA THR A 4 17.82 -16.11 -29.09
C THR A 4 16.38 -15.71 -29.44
N SER A 5 15.41 -16.44 -28.90
CA SER A 5 14.00 -16.07 -29.00
C SER A 5 13.76 -14.77 -28.23
N HIS A 6 13.20 -13.77 -28.90
CA HIS A 6 12.80 -12.53 -28.24
C HIS A 6 11.55 -12.76 -27.39
N VAL A 7 11.53 -12.22 -26.18
CA VAL A 7 10.37 -12.30 -25.28
C VAL A 7 9.69 -10.94 -25.26
N ALA A 8 8.52 -10.86 -25.87
CA ALA A 8 7.71 -9.65 -25.86
C ALA A 8 7.28 -9.28 -24.43
N PRO A 9 7.07 -7.98 -24.13
CA PRO A 9 6.44 -7.57 -22.89
C PRO A 9 4.97 -7.99 -22.88
N VAL A 10 4.45 -8.36 -21.71
CA VAL A 10 3.03 -8.76 -21.52
C VAL A 10 2.23 -7.74 -20.74
N ASP A 11 2.89 -6.90 -19.92
CA ASP A 11 2.25 -5.91 -19.07
C ASP A 11 3.10 -4.64 -18.87
N LEU A 12 2.46 -3.57 -18.41
CA LEU A 12 3.06 -2.25 -18.15
C LEU A 12 2.96 -1.90 -16.65
N ASP A 13 4.09 -1.91 -15.91
CA ASP A 13 4.09 -1.63 -14.46
C ASP A 13 3.97 -0.15 -14.15
N SER A 14 4.71 0.70 -14.87
CA SER A 14 4.72 2.14 -14.65
C SER A 14 5.10 2.91 -15.91
N TRP A 15 4.70 4.18 -15.97
CA TRP A 15 5.04 5.07 -17.07
C TRP A 15 5.13 6.52 -16.61
N ASN A 16 6.01 7.27 -17.27
CA ASN A 16 6.16 8.71 -17.15
C ASN A 16 6.04 9.28 -18.57
N ILE A 17 5.00 10.06 -18.87
CA ILE A 17 4.74 10.62 -20.20
C ILE A 17 4.48 12.12 -20.12
N SER A 18 4.96 12.85 -21.12
CA SER A 18 4.61 14.24 -21.37
C SER A 18 3.55 14.34 -22.46
N LEU A 19 2.66 15.30 -22.29
CA LEU A 19 1.41 15.46 -23.02
C LEU A 19 1.04 16.95 -23.10
N PHE A 20 0.21 17.33 -24.07
CA PHE A 20 -0.52 18.58 -24.04
C PHE A 20 -1.73 18.45 -23.08
N PRO A 21 -2.29 19.54 -22.51
CA PRO A 21 -3.40 19.41 -21.57
C PRO A 21 -4.64 18.71 -22.14
N GLU A 22 -4.93 18.92 -23.42
CA GLU A 22 -6.05 18.30 -24.14
C GLU A 22 -5.91 16.78 -24.31
N ASP A 23 -4.69 16.24 -24.35
CA ASP A 23 -4.46 14.78 -24.41
C ASP A 23 -5.08 14.07 -23.19
N LEU A 24 -5.24 14.75 -22.04
CA LEU A 24 -5.92 14.20 -20.86
C LEU A 24 -7.36 13.78 -21.17
N LEU A 25 -8.06 14.49 -22.06
CA LEU A 25 -9.44 14.18 -22.47
C LEU A 25 -9.51 12.95 -23.41
N GLY A 26 -8.37 12.54 -23.98
CA GLY A 26 -8.23 11.25 -24.67
C GLY A 26 -7.96 10.07 -23.72
N LEU A 27 -7.48 10.35 -22.50
CA LEU A 27 -7.15 9.33 -21.49
C LEU A 27 -8.23 9.15 -20.41
N LEU A 28 -9.00 10.20 -20.13
CA LEU A 28 -9.96 10.30 -19.02
C LEU A 28 -11.23 11.01 -19.49
N THR A 29 -12.41 10.66 -18.95
CA THR A 29 -13.64 11.38 -19.33
C THR A 29 -13.66 12.79 -18.74
N PRO A 30 -14.33 13.77 -19.38
CA PRO A 30 -14.35 15.17 -18.93
C PRO A 30 -14.80 15.35 -17.47
N GLU A 31 -15.67 14.46 -16.97
CA GLU A 31 -16.26 14.46 -15.64
C GLU A 31 -15.38 13.78 -14.58
N THR A 32 -14.26 13.16 -14.97
CA THR A 32 -13.39 12.41 -14.06
C THR A 32 -12.91 13.33 -12.92
N PRO A 33 -13.10 12.96 -11.65
CA PRO A 33 -12.67 13.78 -10.52
C PRO A 33 -11.15 13.76 -10.37
N LEU A 34 -10.57 14.96 -10.32
CA LEU A 34 -9.16 15.25 -10.06
C LEU A 34 -9.01 15.81 -8.65
N GLU A 35 -8.16 15.21 -7.82
CA GLU A 35 -7.74 15.83 -6.55
C GLU A 35 -6.62 16.85 -6.84
N LEU A 36 -6.78 18.10 -6.41
CA LEU A 36 -5.73 19.12 -6.52
C LEU A 36 -4.68 18.94 -5.41
N VAL A 37 -3.41 18.81 -5.79
CA VAL A 37 -2.38 18.31 -4.85
C VAL A 37 -1.96 19.37 -3.83
N SER A 38 -2.08 18.97 -2.56
CA SER A 38 -1.73 19.76 -1.37
C SER A 38 -0.39 19.40 -0.74
N HIS A 39 0.11 18.19 -0.98
CA HIS A 39 1.33 17.63 -0.40
C HIS A 39 2.17 16.95 -1.48
N SER A 40 3.44 17.33 -1.61
CA SER A 40 4.28 16.92 -2.74
C SER A 40 4.93 15.53 -2.55
N SER A 41 4.64 14.58 -3.44
CA SER A 41 5.16 13.19 -3.41
C SER A 41 6.60 13.02 -3.92
N VAL A 42 7.43 14.08 -3.89
CA VAL A 42 8.79 14.14 -4.50
C VAL A 42 9.67 12.93 -4.14
N SER A 43 9.59 12.44 -2.90
CA SER A 43 10.45 11.34 -2.41
C SER A 43 10.10 9.92 -2.90
N ILE A 44 9.08 9.79 -3.78
CA ILE A 44 8.49 8.50 -4.18
C ILE A 44 8.77 8.15 -5.64
N LEU A 45 8.89 9.13 -6.54
CA LEU A 45 8.88 8.90 -8.00
C LEU A 45 10.28 8.78 -8.60
N LYS A 46 10.41 8.06 -9.72
CA LYS A 46 11.62 7.98 -10.54
C LYS A 46 11.27 8.40 -11.97
N ASP A 47 11.58 9.66 -12.29
CA ASP A 47 11.38 10.26 -13.60
C ASP A 47 12.68 10.95 -14.06
N ASP A 48 12.69 11.49 -15.28
CA ASP A 48 13.84 12.23 -15.82
C ASP A 48 14.17 13.49 -14.97
N PRO A 49 15.46 13.81 -14.72
CA PRO A 49 15.88 14.98 -13.95
C PRO A 49 15.33 16.33 -14.44
N PHE A 50 14.97 16.47 -15.72
CA PHE A 50 14.32 17.66 -16.27
C PHE A 50 13.00 18.00 -15.54
N PHE A 51 12.25 16.99 -15.10
CA PHE A 51 10.98 17.17 -14.40
C PHE A 51 11.11 17.28 -12.87
N LYS A 52 12.32 17.23 -12.29
CA LYS A 52 12.52 17.05 -10.84
C LYS A 52 11.83 18.09 -9.95
N ASP A 53 11.79 19.36 -10.40
CA ASP A 53 11.25 20.50 -9.65
C ASP A 53 9.80 20.86 -10.07
N TRP A 54 9.18 20.09 -10.97
CA TRP A 54 7.84 20.37 -11.48
C TRP A 54 6.77 20.20 -10.38
N VAL A 55 5.75 21.05 -10.46
CA VAL A 55 4.71 21.19 -9.44
C VAL A 55 3.65 20.13 -9.63
N PHE A 56 3.38 19.35 -8.59
CA PHE A 56 2.23 18.46 -8.50
C PHE A 56 0.96 19.31 -8.50
N ALA A 57 0.21 19.23 -9.60
CA ALA A 57 -0.99 20.01 -9.85
C ALA A 57 -2.25 19.22 -9.49
N GLY A 58 -2.31 17.94 -9.85
CA GLY A 58 -3.41 17.06 -9.49
C GLY A 58 -3.07 15.57 -9.48
N ASP A 59 -3.99 14.74 -8.99
CA ASP A 59 -3.86 13.28 -8.87
C ASP A 59 -5.14 12.54 -9.29
N ILE A 60 -4.99 11.51 -10.13
CA ILE A 60 -6.03 10.52 -10.49
C ILE A 60 -5.38 9.13 -10.53
N HIS A 61 -5.08 8.58 -9.36
CA HIS A 61 -4.31 7.33 -9.22
C HIS A 61 -2.94 7.38 -9.95
N GLY A 62 -2.38 8.59 -10.03
CA GLY A 62 -1.33 8.95 -10.97
C GLY A 62 -1.18 10.47 -10.98
N HIS A 63 0.05 10.95 -10.91
CA HIS A 63 0.34 12.35 -10.63
C HIS A 63 0.44 13.17 -11.92
N ILE A 64 -0.28 14.29 -11.98
CA ILE A 64 -0.19 15.29 -13.03
C ILE A 64 0.65 16.47 -12.53
N ARG A 65 1.70 16.82 -13.27
CA ARG A 65 2.65 17.89 -12.95
C ARG A 65 2.75 18.94 -14.05
N ILE A 66 3.04 20.17 -13.63
CA ILE A 66 3.21 21.36 -14.49
C ILE A 66 4.55 22.06 -14.20
N HIS A 67 5.06 22.82 -15.17
CA HIS A 67 6.23 23.65 -14.95
C HIS A 67 5.96 24.75 -13.88
N PRO A 68 6.90 25.09 -12.98
CA PRO A 68 6.63 25.98 -11.83
C PRO A 68 6.08 27.37 -12.17
N SER A 69 6.37 27.91 -13.35
CA SER A 69 5.80 29.19 -13.83
C SER A 69 4.27 29.21 -13.85
N TYR A 70 3.64 28.06 -14.11
CA TYR A 70 2.18 27.94 -14.20
C TYR A 70 1.48 27.82 -12.85
N LYS A 71 2.21 27.62 -11.74
CA LYS A 71 1.62 27.34 -10.42
C LYS A 71 0.69 28.46 -9.93
N ALA A 72 1.15 29.71 -9.93
CA ALA A 72 0.34 30.83 -9.47
C ALA A 72 -0.78 31.20 -10.46
N PRO A 73 -0.52 31.30 -11.79
CA PRO A 73 -1.58 31.48 -12.78
C PRO A 73 -2.68 30.41 -12.69
N LEU A 74 -2.34 29.13 -12.50
CA LEU A 74 -3.35 28.06 -12.42
C LEU A 74 -4.25 28.20 -11.20
N VAL A 75 -3.70 28.53 -10.02
CA VAL A 75 -4.51 28.80 -8.83
C VAL A 75 -5.42 30.01 -9.05
N GLN A 76 -4.93 31.07 -9.68
CA GLN A 76 -5.73 32.27 -9.99
C GLN A 76 -6.85 31.99 -11.01
N SER A 77 -6.57 31.21 -12.06
CA SER A 77 -7.56 30.77 -13.05
C SER A 77 -8.65 29.91 -12.41
N LEU A 78 -8.26 28.96 -11.54
CA LEU A 78 -9.20 28.13 -10.79
C LEU A 78 -10.02 28.94 -9.77
N GLN A 79 -9.44 29.95 -9.10
CA GLN A 79 -10.18 30.90 -8.26
C GLN A 79 -11.23 31.68 -9.06
N GLY A 80 -10.96 32.03 -10.31
CA GLY A 80 -11.92 32.64 -11.24
C GLY A 80 -13.18 31.79 -11.49
N ASN A 81 -13.10 30.47 -11.30
CA ASN A 81 -14.25 29.56 -11.33
C ASN A 81 -14.99 29.47 -9.96
N ASN A 82 -14.89 30.51 -9.13
CA ASN A 82 -15.43 30.58 -7.76
C ASN A 82 -14.90 29.50 -6.79
N LEU A 83 -13.70 28.94 -7.04
CA LEU A 83 -13.09 27.94 -6.17
C LEU A 83 -12.28 28.62 -5.04
N ALA A 84 -12.62 28.32 -3.79
CA ALA A 84 -11.93 28.85 -2.61
C ALA A 84 -10.54 28.19 -2.39
N LEU A 85 -9.60 28.50 -3.27
CA LEU A 85 -8.24 27.94 -3.27
C LEU A 85 -7.22 28.88 -2.63
N GLU A 86 -6.15 28.27 -2.13
CA GLU A 86 -5.04 28.92 -1.44
C GLU A 86 -3.73 28.27 -1.91
N ILE A 87 -2.77 29.06 -2.41
CA ILE A 87 -1.54 28.55 -3.03
C ILE A 87 -0.59 27.90 -2.00
N SER A 88 -0.04 26.72 -2.32
CA SER A 88 0.82 26.00 -1.37
C SER A 88 2.15 26.73 -1.12
N PRO A 89 2.62 26.86 0.14
CA PRO A 89 3.96 27.39 0.42
C PRO A 89 5.08 26.42 0.01
N PHE A 90 4.77 25.13 -0.17
CA PHE A 90 5.72 24.15 -0.71
C PHE A 90 5.86 24.34 -2.22
N PRO A 91 7.07 24.56 -2.79
CA PRO A 91 7.24 24.88 -4.20
C PRO A 91 6.53 23.88 -5.13
N THR A 92 6.71 22.58 -4.87
CA THR A 92 6.24 21.46 -5.68
C THR A 92 4.80 20.99 -5.41
N ALA A 93 4.01 21.65 -4.56
CA ALA A 93 2.57 21.39 -4.42
C ALA A 93 1.75 22.60 -4.90
N LEU A 94 0.55 22.39 -5.43
CA LEU A 94 -0.29 23.46 -5.97
C LEU A 94 -0.98 24.28 -4.87
N ILE A 95 -1.74 23.62 -3.97
CA ILE A 95 -2.61 24.28 -2.98
C ILE A 95 -2.30 23.94 -1.51
N LYS A 96 -2.92 24.65 -0.55
CA LYS A 96 -2.85 24.37 0.89
C LYS A 96 -3.91 23.37 1.36
N GLY A 97 -5.14 23.51 0.89
CA GLY A 97 -6.29 22.67 1.27
C GLY A 97 -6.43 21.42 0.40
N ASN A 98 -7.50 20.64 0.61
CA ASN A 98 -7.92 19.59 -0.31
C ASN A 98 -9.11 20.10 -1.12
N GLN A 99 -9.05 20.00 -2.45
CA GLN A 99 -10.15 20.32 -3.35
C GLN A 99 -10.17 19.30 -4.48
N HIS A 100 -11.38 18.85 -4.85
CA HIS A 100 -11.60 18.04 -6.05
C HIS A 100 -12.30 18.88 -7.13
N ILE A 101 -11.93 18.71 -8.40
CA ILE A 101 -12.55 19.33 -9.58
C ILE A 101 -12.73 18.30 -10.69
N SER A 102 -13.42 18.63 -11.79
CA SER A 102 -13.42 17.75 -12.96
C SER A 102 -12.15 17.96 -13.81
N ILE A 103 -11.76 16.93 -14.57
CA ILE A 103 -10.69 17.04 -15.57
C ILE A 103 -10.99 18.15 -16.59
N ASN A 104 -12.25 18.33 -17.01
CA ASN A 104 -12.63 19.43 -17.89
C ASN A 104 -12.33 20.81 -17.26
N THR A 105 -12.69 21.03 -15.99
CA THR A 105 -12.37 22.28 -15.29
C THR A 105 -10.86 22.51 -15.19
N PHE A 106 -10.08 21.44 -15.01
CA PHE A 106 -8.62 21.51 -14.95
C PHE A 106 -7.97 21.86 -16.30
N VAL A 107 -8.34 21.17 -17.38
CA VAL A 107 -7.83 21.41 -18.74
C VAL A 107 -8.18 22.82 -19.21
N ASN A 108 -9.41 23.28 -18.99
CA ASN A 108 -9.80 24.64 -19.35
C ASN A 108 -9.00 25.71 -18.55
N ALA A 109 -8.70 25.47 -17.27
CA ALA A 109 -7.85 26.35 -16.49
C ALA A 109 -6.37 26.32 -16.94
N LEU A 110 -5.86 25.18 -17.43
CA LEU A 110 -4.54 25.08 -18.07
C LEU A 110 -4.48 25.84 -19.40
N HIS A 111 -5.52 25.75 -20.24
CA HIS A 111 -5.62 26.50 -21.49
C HIS A 111 -5.69 28.01 -21.23
N ALA A 112 -6.49 28.45 -20.26
CA ALA A 112 -6.67 29.85 -19.90
C ALA A 112 -5.38 30.55 -19.41
N ILE A 113 -4.34 29.80 -19.01
CA ILE A 113 -3.04 30.33 -18.59
C ILE A 113 -1.92 30.09 -19.61
N GLY A 114 -2.24 29.59 -20.82
CA GLY A 114 -1.25 29.22 -21.83
C GLY A 114 -0.31 28.09 -21.39
N CYS A 115 -0.80 27.13 -20.60
CA CYS A 115 -0.03 25.94 -20.28
C CYS A 115 -0.04 24.98 -21.47
N THR A 116 1.13 24.76 -22.06
CA THR A 116 1.29 23.94 -23.28
C THR A 116 1.82 22.53 -23.03
N HIS A 117 2.34 22.25 -21.83
CA HIS A 117 2.99 20.97 -21.54
C HIS A 117 2.72 20.52 -20.10
N ILE A 118 2.30 19.26 -19.94
CA ILE A 118 2.16 18.58 -18.65
C ILE A 118 3.03 17.32 -18.59
N ARG A 119 3.32 16.84 -17.39
CA ARG A 119 3.99 15.56 -17.13
C ARG A 119 3.08 14.68 -16.28
N VAL A 120 2.72 13.50 -16.78
CA VAL A 120 1.83 12.54 -16.10
C VAL A 120 2.62 11.29 -15.74
N ASN A 121 2.44 10.80 -14.51
CA ASN A 121 3.23 9.71 -13.94
C ASN A 121 2.34 8.69 -13.22
N ALA A 122 2.31 7.44 -13.71
CA ALA A 122 1.54 6.34 -13.11
C ALA A 122 2.46 5.17 -12.70
N TYR A 123 2.19 4.56 -11.54
CA TYR A 123 3.05 3.53 -10.95
C TYR A 123 2.27 2.35 -10.37
N GLY A 124 2.77 1.15 -10.62
CA GLY A 124 2.22 -0.11 -10.10
C GLY A 124 1.02 -0.66 -10.86
N TRP A 125 0.70 -0.08 -12.02
CA TRP A 125 -0.48 -0.27 -12.87
C TRP A 125 -0.69 -1.74 -13.28
N LYS A 126 0.33 -2.38 -13.89
CA LYS A 126 0.35 -3.79 -14.34
C LYS A 126 -0.80 -4.15 -15.29
N GLU A 127 -1.17 -3.20 -16.14
CA GLU A 127 -2.18 -3.46 -17.15
C GLU A 127 -1.61 -4.36 -18.25
N THR A 128 -2.42 -5.30 -18.72
CA THR A 128 -2.01 -6.27 -19.74
C THR A 128 -2.02 -5.61 -21.12
N LEU A 129 -0.95 -5.80 -21.89
CA LEU A 129 -0.77 -5.11 -23.18
C LEU A 129 -1.61 -5.70 -24.31
N ASP A 130 -1.81 -7.02 -24.29
CA ASP A 130 -2.62 -7.76 -25.25
C ASP A 130 -3.81 -8.39 -24.53
N ILE A 131 -4.97 -7.73 -24.63
CA ILE A 131 -6.25 -8.24 -24.13
C ILE A 131 -7.20 -8.37 -25.34
N PRO A 132 -7.50 -9.59 -25.80
CA PRO A 132 -8.33 -9.82 -26.99
C PRO A 132 -9.68 -9.08 -26.94
N GLY A 133 -10.04 -8.42 -28.05
CA GLY A 133 -11.28 -7.65 -28.17
C GLY A 133 -11.27 -6.27 -27.51
N THR A 134 -10.14 -5.81 -26.95
CA THR A 134 -9.98 -4.44 -26.44
C THR A 134 -9.30 -3.52 -27.44
N ARG A 135 -9.34 -2.19 -27.20
CA ARG A 135 -8.48 -1.24 -27.93
C ARG A 135 -7.08 -1.28 -27.30
N PRO A 136 -5.99 -1.34 -28.09
CA PRO A 136 -4.63 -1.24 -27.56
C PRO A 136 -4.42 0.02 -26.72
N LEU A 137 -3.59 -0.09 -25.68
CA LEU A 137 -3.21 1.05 -24.86
C LEU A 137 -2.41 2.07 -25.68
N SER A 138 -2.90 3.30 -25.77
CA SER A 138 -2.22 4.40 -26.44
C SER A 138 -1.77 5.44 -25.41
N TYR A 139 -0.47 5.48 -25.10
CA TYR A 139 0.13 6.41 -24.15
C TYR A 139 1.35 7.11 -24.74
N GLY A 140 1.46 8.41 -24.46
CA GLY A 140 2.47 9.32 -25.01
C GLY A 140 2.06 9.90 -26.37
N ASN A 141 2.29 11.20 -26.56
CA ASN A 141 2.03 11.91 -27.81
C ASN A 141 3.37 12.14 -28.54
N PRO A 142 3.59 11.61 -29.77
CA PRO A 142 4.88 11.69 -30.45
C PRO A 142 5.22 13.10 -30.96
N LEU A 143 4.24 13.99 -31.06
CA LEU A 143 4.42 15.39 -31.48
C LEU A 143 4.79 16.31 -30.32
N HIS A 144 4.68 15.84 -29.07
CA HIS A 144 4.99 16.63 -27.89
C HIS A 144 6.52 16.85 -27.77
N PRO A 145 7.04 18.09 -27.60
CA PRO A 145 8.48 18.37 -27.65
C PRO A 145 9.35 17.52 -26.71
N HIS A 146 8.87 17.24 -25.49
CA HIS A 146 9.56 16.39 -24.50
C HIS A 146 9.22 14.89 -24.59
N ALA A 147 8.58 14.41 -25.67
CA ALA A 147 8.23 12.99 -25.81
C ALA A 147 9.46 12.06 -25.77
N HIS A 148 10.61 12.54 -26.25
CA HIS A 148 11.89 11.82 -26.15
C HIS A 148 12.36 11.57 -24.70
N LEU A 149 11.74 12.20 -23.69
CA LEU A 149 11.96 11.94 -22.27
C LEU A 149 10.88 11.00 -21.66
N ASN A 150 9.95 10.47 -22.44
CA ASN A 150 8.93 9.53 -21.97
C ASN A 150 9.56 8.17 -21.65
N THR A 151 9.18 7.57 -20.52
CA THR A 151 9.74 6.29 -20.06
C THR A 151 8.64 5.29 -19.69
N PHE A 152 8.77 4.04 -20.13
CA PHE A 152 7.83 2.96 -19.88
C PHE A 152 8.55 1.77 -19.23
N ASP A 153 7.96 1.19 -18.18
CA ASP A 153 8.54 0.07 -17.42
C ASP A 153 7.74 -1.21 -17.71
N LEU A 154 8.22 -1.96 -18.70
CA LEU A 154 7.51 -3.06 -19.37
C LEU A 154 7.95 -4.41 -18.80
N GLY A 155 7.00 -5.32 -18.55
CA GLY A 155 7.21 -6.54 -17.77
C GLY A 155 6.91 -7.86 -18.48
N THR A 156 7.50 -8.94 -17.98
CA THR A 156 7.12 -10.34 -18.29
C THR A 156 7.28 -11.26 -17.08
N HIS A 157 6.59 -12.42 -17.10
CA HIS A 157 6.45 -13.34 -15.98
C HIS A 157 6.93 -14.76 -16.31
N TYR A 158 7.84 -15.27 -15.49
CA TYR A 158 8.30 -16.65 -15.51
C TYR A 158 7.64 -17.44 -14.38
N HIS A 159 6.80 -18.42 -14.72
CA HIS A 159 6.13 -19.27 -13.74
C HIS A 159 7.02 -20.44 -13.28
N SER A 160 7.00 -20.74 -11.98
CA SER A 160 7.61 -21.91 -11.35
C SER A 160 6.92 -22.19 -10.02
N SER A 161 7.05 -23.41 -9.49
CA SER A 161 6.73 -23.73 -8.09
C SER A 161 7.80 -23.19 -7.12
N ALA A 162 9.05 -23.10 -7.56
CA ALA A 162 10.15 -22.56 -6.76
C ALA A 162 10.17 -21.02 -6.77
N ILE A 163 10.51 -20.43 -5.63
CA ILE A 163 10.91 -19.03 -5.51
C ILE A 163 12.30 -18.90 -6.15
N THR A 164 12.37 -18.29 -7.33
CA THR A 164 13.63 -18.05 -8.05
C THR A 164 14.30 -16.77 -7.55
N LEU A 165 15.53 -16.91 -7.05
CA LEU A 165 16.41 -15.82 -6.66
C LEU A 165 17.61 -15.74 -7.62
N LEU A 166 18.19 -14.56 -7.79
CA LEU A 166 19.29 -14.31 -8.74
C LEU A 166 20.53 -13.73 -8.05
N SER A 167 21.70 -14.07 -8.57
CA SER A 167 22.96 -13.35 -8.33
C SER A 167 23.78 -13.32 -9.60
N PRO A 168 24.64 -12.31 -9.84
CA PRO A 168 25.54 -12.33 -10.98
C PRO A 168 26.63 -13.41 -10.78
N ARG A 169 27.17 -13.90 -11.90
CA ARG A 169 28.34 -14.79 -11.94
C ARG A 169 29.63 -14.02 -11.66
N HIS A 170 29.71 -12.79 -12.16
CA HIS A 170 30.85 -11.88 -12.02
C HIS A 170 30.51 -10.68 -11.12
N LYS A 171 31.51 -9.87 -10.74
CA LYS A 171 31.29 -8.59 -10.05
C LYS A 171 31.29 -7.48 -11.11
N ASP A 172 30.14 -6.85 -11.33
CA ASP A 172 30.02 -5.69 -12.21
C ASP A 172 29.32 -4.53 -11.45
N PRO A 173 29.86 -3.30 -11.47
CA PRO A 173 29.30 -2.17 -10.73
C PRO A 173 27.91 -1.73 -11.24
N ARG A 174 27.52 -2.12 -12.46
CA ARG A 174 26.20 -1.86 -13.07
C ARG A 174 25.11 -2.78 -12.50
N ILE A 175 25.48 -3.82 -11.75
CA ILE A 175 24.55 -4.82 -11.18
C ILE A 175 24.39 -4.59 -9.67
N LYS A 176 23.19 -4.24 -9.25
CA LYS A 176 22.81 -4.07 -7.83
C LYS A 176 21.98 -5.27 -7.38
N VAL A 177 22.52 -6.04 -6.44
CA VAL A 177 21.85 -7.20 -5.83
C VAL A 177 21.21 -6.78 -4.50
N TYR A 178 19.97 -7.21 -4.30
CA TYR A 178 19.20 -7.05 -3.08
C TYR A 178 18.87 -8.44 -2.53
N PRO A 179 19.71 -9.00 -1.64
CA PRO A 179 19.52 -10.35 -1.11
C PRO A 179 18.15 -10.55 -0.48
N LEU A 180 17.57 -11.74 -0.65
CA LEU A 180 16.27 -12.15 -0.10
C LEU A 180 16.39 -13.49 0.65
N LEU A 181 15.38 -13.82 1.45
CA LEU A 181 15.23 -15.11 2.15
C LEU A 181 16.42 -15.49 3.04
N THR A 182 17.01 -14.51 3.74
CA THR A 182 18.12 -14.77 4.66
C THR A 182 17.71 -15.78 5.75
N PRO A 183 18.58 -16.75 6.13
CA PRO A 183 19.86 -17.10 5.48
C PRO A 183 19.75 -17.98 4.22
N ILE A 184 18.68 -18.77 4.01
CA ILE A 184 18.63 -19.81 2.96
C ILE A 184 18.81 -19.30 1.51
N GLY A 185 18.56 -18.02 1.25
CA GLY A 185 18.77 -17.39 -0.06
C GLY A 185 20.25 -17.21 -0.44
N LYS A 186 21.20 -17.47 0.48
CA LYS A 186 22.66 -17.49 0.22
C LYS A 186 23.21 -16.24 -0.48
N GLY A 187 22.58 -15.08 -0.25
CA GLY A 187 22.96 -13.80 -0.86
C GLY A 187 22.37 -13.54 -2.26
N PHE A 188 21.68 -14.51 -2.85
CA PHE A 188 20.85 -14.29 -4.04
C PHE A 188 19.60 -13.50 -3.66
N GLY A 189 18.95 -12.86 -4.63
CA GLY A 189 17.72 -12.11 -4.40
C GLY A 189 17.19 -11.43 -5.65
N THR A 190 16.74 -10.20 -5.48
CA THR A 190 16.39 -9.29 -6.59
C THR A 190 17.66 -8.68 -7.20
N ILE A 191 17.67 -8.48 -8.50
CA ILE A 191 18.72 -7.72 -9.21
C ILE A 191 18.14 -6.50 -9.93
N ASN A 192 18.98 -5.49 -10.12
CA ASN A 192 18.74 -4.30 -10.93
C ASN A 192 20.02 -4.00 -11.72
N MET A 193 19.92 -3.86 -13.03
CA MET A 193 21.03 -3.79 -13.98
C MET A 193 20.89 -2.58 -14.89
N SER A 194 21.96 -1.81 -15.06
CA SER A 194 22.05 -0.77 -16.09
C SER A 194 22.79 -1.33 -17.30
N ILE A 195 22.08 -1.51 -18.42
CA ILE A 195 22.56 -2.17 -19.64
C ILE A 195 22.43 -1.19 -20.80
N THR A 196 23.39 -1.18 -21.71
CA THR A 196 23.28 -0.46 -22.99
C THR A 196 23.28 -1.50 -24.12
N MET A 197 22.30 -1.45 -25.01
CA MET A 197 22.25 -2.29 -26.22
C MET A 197 22.33 -1.36 -27.43
N GLY A 198 23.36 -1.52 -28.27
CA GLY A 198 23.71 -0.51 -29.28
C GLY A 198 23.95 0.85 -28.63
N SER A 199 23.18 1.86 -29.04
CA SER A 199 23.20 3.21 -28.46
C SER A 199 22.17 3.45 -27.33
N LEU A 200 21.27 2.50 -27.07
CA LEU A 200 20.11 2.71 -26.19
C LEU A 200 20.37 2.22 -24.74
N PRO A 201 20.17 3.07 -23.71
CA PRO A 201 20.30 2.68 -22.31
C PRO A 201 18.98 2.10 -21.74
N PHE A 202 19.10 1.03 -20.95
CA PHE A 202 17.99 0.33 -20.32
C PHE A 202 18.24 0.12 -18.82
N THR A 203 17.16 0.10 -18.02
CA THR A 203 17.19 -0.38 -16.64
C THR A 203 16.44 -1.71 -16.55
N VAL A 204 17.15 -2.83 -16.43
CA VAL A 204 16.53 -4.17 -16.31
C VAL A 204 16.46 -4.57 -14.83
N LYS A 205 15.28 -4.94 -14.35
CA LYS A 205 15.03 -5.46 -13.00
C LYS A 205 14.56 -6.91 -13.11
N ALA A 206 15.06 -7.79 -12.25
CA ALA A 206 14.55 -9.16 -12.15
C ALA A 206 14.41 -9.58 -10.69
N TYR A 207 13.22 -10.06 -10.32
CA TYR A 207 12.87 -10.35 -8.92
C TYR A 207 11.83 -11.46 -8.78
N SER A 208 11.78 -12.11 -7.61
CA SER A 208 10.77 -13.14 -7.37
C SER A 208 9.36 -12.56 -7.28
N ARG A 209 8.40 -13.28 -7.87
CA ARG A 209 6.95 -12.98 -7.78
C ARG A 209 6.42 -12.97 -6.34
N LEU A 210 7.14 -13.57 -5.39
CA LEU A 210 6.90 -13.44 -3.95
C LEU A 210 6.73 -11.97 -3.52
N ALA A 211 7.53 -11.04 -4.07
CA ALA A 211 7.45 -9.62 -3.73
C ALA A 211 6.09 -8.97 -4.09
N HIS A 212 5.39 -9.48 -5.12
CA HIS A 212 4.02 -9.06 -5.42
C HIS A 212 3.04 -9.54 -4.34
N ARG A 213 3.21 -10.75 -3.82
CA ARG A 213 2.37 -11.29 -2.74
C ARG A 213 2.54 -10.51 -1.44
N ILE A 214 3.76 -10.04 -1.12
CA ILE A 214 3.98 -9.15 0.02
C ILE A 214 3.31 -7.78 -0.23
N LYS A 215 3.51 -7.17 -1.41
CA LYS A 215 2.85 -5.89 -1.79
C LYS A 215 1.31 -5.97 -1.71
N ALA A 216 0.72 -7.10 -2.10
CA ALA A 216 -0.73 -7.33 -2.00
C ALA A 216 -1.24 -7.48 -0.55
N ASN A 217 -0.38 -7.81 0.41
CA ASN A 217 -0.74 -7.86 1.84
C ASN A 217 -0.53 -6.52 2.55
N THR A 218 0.41 -5.68 2.10
CA THR A 218 0.66 -4.38 2.75
C THR A 218 1.35 -3.35 1.84
N SER A 219 0.79 -2.14 1.80
CA SER A 219 1.33 -0.95 1.13
C SER A 219 2.47 -0.29 1.91
N HIS A 220 2.42 -0.32 3.25
CA HIS A 220 3.31 0.44 4.13
C HIS A 220 4.42 -0.42 4.72
N GLN A 221 5.29 -0.92 3.85
CA GLN A 221 6.43 -1.75 4.21
C GLN A 221 7.61 -0.89 4.71
N MET A 222 8.50 -1.46 5.53
CA MET A 222 9.40 -0.69 6.39
C MET A 222 10.37 0.25 5.64
N ILE A 223 10.06 1.56 5.59
CA ILE A 223 10.92 2.59 5.00
C ILE A 223 12.11 2.93 5.92
N THR A 224 11.85 3.15 7.22
CA THR A 224 12.83 3.53 8.26
C THR A 224 12.97 2.43 9.31
N LYS A 225 14.14 2.26 9.95
CA LYS A 225 14.31 1.33 11.09
C LYS A 225 13.43 1.76 12.30
N PRO A 226 13.00 0.82 13.17
CA PRO A 226 12.12 1.16 14.29
C PRO A 226 12.91 1.94 15.35
N THR A 227 12.39 3.08 15.80
CA THR A 227 13.08 3.92 16.80
C THR A 227 12.76 3.54 18.24
N THR A 228 11.60 2.90 18.50
CA THR A 228 11.16 2.47 19.83
C THR A 228 10.85 0.98 19.90
N ILE A 229 10.91 0.39 21.09
CA ILE A 229 10.58 -1.03 21.32
C ILE A 229 9.14 -1.33 20.88
N PHE A 230 8.19 -0.41 21.09
CA PHE A 230 6.82 -0.53 20.57
C PHE A 230 6.78 -0.63 19.04
N ALA A 231 7.56 0.19 18.32
CA ALA A 231 7.63 0.15 16.87
C ALA A 231 8.28 -1.14 16.35
N ALA A 232 9.27 -1.69 17.07
CA ALA A 232 9.87 -2.98 16.74
C ALA A 232 8.86 -4.13 16.93
N ARG A 233 8.22 -4.23 18.11
CA ARG A 233 7.14 -5.19 18.40
C ARG A 233 6.02 -5.16 17.37
N ARG A 234 5.52 -3.96 17.02
CA ARG A 234 4.46 -3.79 16.02
C ARG A 234 4.85 -4.37 14.66
N ARG A 235 6.10 -4.17 14.23
CA ARG A 235 6.60 -4.66 12.94
C ARG A 235 6.92 -6.15 12.94
N SER A 236 7.36 -6.71 14.06
CA SER A 236 7.52 -8.17 14.21
C SER A 236 6.17 -8.88 14.06
N ARG A 237 5.10 -8.36 14.69
CA ARG A 237 3.74 -8.90 14.52
C ARG A 237 3.21 -8.72 13.10
N GLN A 238 3.40 -7.55 12.49
CA GLN A 238 3.07 -7.32 11.07
C GLN A 238 3.79 -8.31 10.14
N ALA A 239 5.06 -8.64 10.41
CA ALA A 239 5.80 -9.66 9.67
C ALA A 239 5.20 -11.07 9.88
N GLN A 240 4.76 -11.40 11.09
CA GLN A 240 4.14 -12.68 11.42
C GLN A 240 2.71 -12.82 10.83
N GLU A 241 1.95 -11.72 10.74
CA GLU A 241 0.69 -11.61 10.02
C GLU A 241 0.90 -11.91 8.51
N ILE A 242 1.88 -11.23 7.88
CA ILE A 242 2.27 -11.46 6.49
C ILE A 242 2.73 -12.92 6.28
N PHE A 243 3.55 -13.46 7.18
CA PHE A 243 3.99 -14.85 7.15
C PHE A 243 2.80 -15.83 7.14
N THR A 244 1.79 -15.57 7.96
CA THR A 244 0.60 -16.41 8.08
C THR A 244 -0.17 -16.45 6.76
N THR A 245 -0.43 -15.29 6.13
CA THR A 245 -1.10 -15.26 4.81
C THR A 245 -0.26 -15.88 3.70
N LEU A 246 1.07 -15.69 3.70
CA LEU A 246 1.96 -16.31 2.71
C LEU A 246 2.05 -17.83 2.89
N SER A 247 1.96 -18.35 4.12
CA SER A 247 1.96 -19.79 4.42
C SER A 247 0.77 -20.52 3.81
N GLN A 248 -0.38 -19.84 3.70
CA GLN A 248 -1.60 -20.36 3.08
C GLN A 248 -1.55 -20.41 1.55
N LYS A 249 -0.56 -19.78 0.90
CA LYS A 249 -0.48 -19.71 -0.57
C LYS A 249 0.10 -20.96 -1.21
N THR A 250 -0.36 -21.28 -2.41
CA THR A 250 0.18 -22.38 -3.23
C THR A 250 1.59 -22.07 -3.72
N GLU A 251 2.35 -23.09 -4.11
CA GLU A 251 3.71 -22.91 -4.62
C GLU A 251 3.74 -22.01 -5.87
N ARG A 252 2.81 -22.21 -6.82
CA ARG A 252 2.67 -21.38 -8.04
C ARG A 252 2.27 -19.92 -7.77
N GLU A 253 1.67 -19.62 -6.61
CA GLU A 253 1.37 -18.25 -6.18
C GLU A 253 2.60 -17.51 -5.63
N LEU A 254 3.51 -18.22 -4.95
CA LEU A 254 4.73 -17.67 -4.34
C LEU A 254 5.91 -17.69 -5.31
N GLY A 255 5.99 -18.73 -6.13
CA GLY A 255 7.12 -19.05 -7.00
C GLY A 255 7.17 -18.30 -8.32
N GLY A 256 8.27 -18.52 -9.03
CA GLY A 256 8.61 -17.84 -10.27
C GLY A 256 9.31 -16.49 -10.10
N LEU A 257 9.60 -15.89 -11.24
CA LEU A 257 10.34 -14.65 -11.42
C LEU A 257 9.50 -13.66 -12.25
N ARG A 258 9.74 -12.38 -12.07
CA ARG A 258 9.33 -11.32 -12.98
C ARG A 258 10.57 -10.60 -13.50
N MET A 259 10.58 -10.27 -14.78
CA MET A 259 11.54 -9.37 -15.39
C MET A 259 10.82 -8.11 -15.85
N GLU A 260 11.48 -6.97 -15.70
CA GLU A 260 11.02 -5.65 -16.14
C GLU A 260 12.18 -4.93 -16.83
N ALA A 261 11.89 -4.20 -17.90
CA ALA A 261 12.84 -3.29 -18.51
C ALA A 261 12.22 -1.89 -18.63
N THR A 262 12.90 -0.90 -18.07
CA THR A 262 12.57 0.51 -18.30
C THR A 262 13.20 0.97 -19.61
N VAL A 263 12.37 1.46 -20.53
CA VAL A 263 12.70 1.92 -21.89
C VAL A 263 12.34 3.40 -22.02
N THR A 264 13.19 4.18 -22.70
CA THR A 264 12.88 5.57 -23.09
C THR A 264 12.42 5.60 -24.56
N ALA A 265 11.21 6.10 -24.82
CA ALA A 265 10.65 6.22 -26.18
C ALA A 265 9.47 7.19 -26.21
N PRO A 266 9.21 7.93 -27.32
CA PRO A 266 8.07 8.86 -27.44
C PRO A 266 6.70 8.29 -27.07
N THR A 267 6.40 7.04 -27.44
CA THR A 267 5.10 6.39 -27.19
C THR A 267 5.25 4.97 -26.66
N LEU A 268 4.21 4.45 -26.01
CA LEU A 268 4.15 3.07 -25.52
C LEU A 268 4.39 2.06 -26.66
N GLN A 269 3.78 2.28 -27.83
CA GLN A 269 3.95 1.39 -28.98
C GLN A 269 5.40 1.32 -29.44
N GLN A 270 6.11 2.45 -29.47
CA GLN A 270 7.54 2.48 -29.78
C GLN A 270 8.37 1.78 -28.69
N ALA A 271 8.04 1.96 -27.42
CA ALA A 271 8.71 1.26 -26.31
C ALA A 271 8.54 -0.28 -26.41
N ILE A 272 7.35 -0.76 -26.80
CA ILE A 272 7.07 -2.19 -27.04
C ILE A 272 7.90 -2.70 -28.21
N THR A 273 7.94 -1.99 -29.35
CA THR A 273 8.74 -2.37 -30.52
C THR A 273 10.24 -2.41 -30.19
N ILE A 274 10.76 -1.37 -29.52
CA ILE A 274 12.17 -1.29 -29.10
C ILE A 274 12.53 -2.43 -28.15
N LEU A 275 11.66 -2.75 -27.16
CA LEU A 275 11.98 -3.82 -26.22
C LEU A 275 11.91 -5.20 -26.86
N SER A 276 10.94 -5.42 -27.74
CA SER A 276 10.70 -6.70 -28.41
C SER A 276 11.79 -7.07 -29.43
N SER A 277 12.57 -6.10 -29.93
CA SER A 277 13.77 -6.36 -30.74
C SER A 277 15.03 -6.62 -29.91
N THR A 278 14.95 -6.62 -28.57
CA THR A 278 16.05 -6.98 -27.66
C THR A 278 15.80 -8.31 -26.95
N PRO A 279 16.85 -8.97 -26.43
CA PRO A 279 16.70 -10.11 -25.53
C PRO A 279 16.49 -9.71 -24.06
N LEU A 280 16.30 -8.42 -23.72
CA LEU A 280 16.39 -7.93 -22.34
C LEU A 280 15.28 -8.43 -21.38
N LEU A 281 14.17 -8.93 -21.91
CA LEU A 281 13.15 -9.65 -21.14
C LEU A 281 13.33 -11.18 -21.15
N ASN A 282 14.22 -11.74 -21.98
CA ASN A 282 14.49 -13.17 -22.02
C ASN A 282 15.48 -13.58 -20.92
N LEU A 283 14.98 -14.27 -19.89
CA LEU A 283 15.78 -14.80 -18.79
C LEU A 283 16.94 -15.70 -19.25
N HIS A 284 16.75 -16.52 -20.29
CA HIS A 284 17.79 -17.45 -20.77
C HIS A 284 19.02 -16.69 -21.30
N ALA A 285 18.83 -15.56 -21.97
CA ALA A 285 19.91 -14.70 -22.48
C ALA A 285 20.80 -14.09 -21.38
N PHE A 286 20.38 -14.16 -20.11
CA PHE A 286 21.21 -13.80 -18.95
C PHE A 286 21.81 -15.02 -18.24
N LEU A 287 21.24 -16.22 -18.39
CA LEU A 287 21.81 -17.44 -17.84
C LEU A 287 22.95 -17.97 -18.73
N ASP A 288 22.75 -17.90 -20.05
CA ASP A 288 23.72 -18.30 -21.07
C ASP A 288 23.84 -17.21 -22.16
N PRO A 289 24.60 -16.13 -21.87
CA PRO A 289 24.70 -14.96 -22.75
C PRO A 289 25.58 -15.22 -23.96
N VAL A 290 24.94 -15.39 -25.12
CA VAL A 290 25.60 -15.48 -26.43
C VAL A 290 26.11 -14.12 -26.91
N LEU A 291 25.39 -13.03 -26.62
CA LEU A 291 25.78 -11.66 -26.98
C LEU A 291 26.86 -11.10 -26.05
N GLU A 292 27.89 -10.45 -26.61
CA GLU A 292 29.00 -9.87 -25.86
C GLU A 292 28.54 -8.84 -24.83
N GLU A 293 27.55 -8.01 -25.17
CA GLU A 293 26.98 -6.98 -24.30
C GLU A 293 26.35 -7.56 -23.03
N LEU A 294 25.89 -8.83 -23.09
CA LEU A 294 25.25 -9.52 -21.97
C LEU A 294 26.20 -10.39 -21.14
N LYS A 295 27.39 -10.75 -21.64
CA LYS A 295 28.36 -11.58 -20.88
C LYS A 295 28.74 -10.98 -19.51
N PRO A 296 28.99 -9.65 -19.35
CA PRO A 296 29.21 -9.05 -18.04
C PRO A 296 28.02 -9.20 -17.07
N PHE A 297 26.82 -9.37 -17.63
CA PHE A 297 25.55 -9.51 -16.90
C PHE A 297 25.15 -10.97 -16.66
N GLN A 298 26.03 -11.96 -16.92
CA GLN A 298 25.69 -13.37 -16.69
C GLN A 298 25.22 -13.63 -15.26
N LEU A 299 24.09 -14.31 -15.13
CA LEU A 299 23.41 -14.60 -13.87
C LEU A 299 23.53 -16.07 -13.49
N ARG A 300 23.30 -16.33 -12.19
CA ARG A 300 23.08 -17.64 -11.61
C ARG A 300 21.74 -17.62 -10.89
N GLN A 301 21.00 -18.73 -10.97
CA GLN A 301 19.77 -18.94 -10.22
C GLN A 301 20.04 -19.67 -8.90
N HIS A 302 19.19 -19.40 -7.91
CA HIS A 302 19.01 -20.24 -6.73
C HIS A 302 17.51 -20.41 -6.50
N HIS A 303 17.07 -21.65 -6.30
CA HIS A 303 15.66 -22.01 -6.19
C HIS A 303 15.33 -22.39 -4.75
N VAL A 304 14.27 -21.79 -4.20
CA VAL A 304 13.75 -22.09 -2.87
C VAL A 304 12.30 -22.58 -3.00
N PHE A 305 12.06 -23.84 -2.66
CA PHE A 305 10.72 -24.44 -2.64
C PHE A 305 9.95 -24.02 -1.37
N LYS A 306 8.61 -24.09 -1.41
CA LYS A 306 7.77 -23.60 -0.30
C LYS A 306 8.13 -24.23 1.05
N PRO A 307 8.35 -25.55 1.21
CA PRO A 307 8.69 -26.13 2.52
C PRO A 307 9.95 -25.52 3.14
N GLY A 308 10.99 -25.28 2.35
CA GLY A 308 12.23 -24.63 2.79
C GLY A 308 12.03 -23.16 3.18
N TYR A 309 11.24 -22.42 2.39
CA TYR A 309 10.85 -21.03 2.70
C TYR A 309 10.08 -20.93 4.02
N ILE A 310 9.08 -21.78 4.24
CA ILE A 310 8.28 -21.79 5.47
C ILE A 310 9.14 -22.14 6.68
N LYS A 311 9.98 -23.19 6.60
CA LYS A 311 10.90 -23.57 7.67
C LYS A 311 11.92 -22.47 8.01
N ASN A 312 12.41 -21.72 7.01
CA ASN A 312 13.29 -20.58 7.23
C ASN A 312 12.60 -19.46 8.03
N CYS A 313 11.40 -19.05 7.62
CA CYS A 313 10.65 -18.02 8.32
C CYS A 313 10.32 -18.43 9.76
N GLN A 314 9.84 -19.66 9.97
CA GLN A 314 9.59 -20.21 11.31
C GLN A 314 10.83 -20.14 12.20
N MET A 315 12.00 -20.56 11.69
CA MET A 315 13.26 -20.54 12.43
C MET A 315 13.67 -19.13 12.89
N LEU A 316 13.54 -18.09 12.05
CA LEU A 316 13.85 -16.71 12.49
C LEU A 316 12.81 -16.16 13.50
N PHE A 317 11.52 -16.46 13.35
CA PHE A 317 10.51 -16.03 14.33
C PHE A 317 10.75 -16.72 15.69
N GLN A 318 10.98 -18.04 15.69
CA GLN A 318 11.30 -18.80 16.89
C GLN A 318 12.59 -18.31 17.55
N ALA A 319 13.62 -17.96 16.77
CA ALA A 319 14.86 -17.41 17.31
C ALA A 319 14.65 -16.05 17.98
N ALA A 320 13.82 -15.17 17.39
CA ALA A 320 13.51 -13.87 17.97
C ALA A 320 12.68 -13.98 19.27
N GLU A 321 11.88 -15.03 19.41
CA GLU A 321 11.11 -15.37 20.60
C GLU A 321 11.98 -16.02 21.68
N MET A 322 12.79 -17.03 21.35
CA MET A 322 13.70 -17.70 22.30
C MET A 322 14.77 -16.75 22.85
N ALA A 323 15.35 -15.88 22.02
CA ALA A 323 16.27 -14.84 22.46
C ALA A 323 15.57 -13.60 23.06
N GLN A 324 14.23 -13.60 23.16
CA GLN A 324 13.41 -12.51 23.70
C GLN A 324 13.79 -11.11 23.12
N ILE A 325 14.12 -11.04 21.83
CA ILE A 325 14.74 -9.85 21.21
C ILE A 325 13.89 -8.59 21.43
N PHE A 326 12.57 -8.73 21.47
CA PHE A 326 11.62 -7.63 21.65
C PHE A 326 11.13 -7.47 23.11
N HIS A 327 11.99 -7.70 24.11
CA HIS A 327 11.71 -7.41 25.52
C HIS A 327 11.73 -5.90 25.85
N GLY A 328 11.48 -5.51 27.11
CA GLY A 328 11.62 -4.13 27.58
C GLY A 328 10.36 -3.24 27.51
N ARG A 329 10.51 -1.95 27.90
CA ARG A 329 9.41 -0.96 28.01
C ARG A 329 9.09 -0.34 26.64
N ASN A 330 7.80 -0.23 26.30
CA ASN A 330 7.32 0.25 24.99
C ASN A 330 7.87 1.64 24.55
N THR A 331 8.12 2.54 25.51
CA THR A 331 8.62 3.90 25.29
C THR A 331 10.13 3.99 25.14
N SER A 332 10.89 2.94 25.48
CA SER A 332 12.34 2.92 25.34
C SER A 332 12.77 2.92 23.86
N PRO A 333 13.96 3.44 23.54
CA PRO A 333 14.57 3.27 22.21
C PRO A 333 14.75 1.79 21.85
N ALA A 334 14.60 1.45 20.57
CA ALA A 334 14.91 0.10 20.08
C ALA A 334 16.44 -0.07 19.91
N THR A 335 16.99 -1.19 20.39
CA THR A 335 18.42 -1.52 20.27
C THR A 335 18.81 -1.72 18.79
N LYS A 336 20.11 -1.64 18.48
CA LYS A 336 20.63 -1.94 17.13
C LYS A 336 20.24 -3.35 16.67
N GLU A 337 20.21 -4.30 17.61
CA GLU A 337 19.79 -5.68 17.41
C GLU A 337 18.29 -5.80 17.10
N MET A 338 17.41 -5.22 17.92
CA MET A 338 15.97 -5.15 17.62
C MET A 338 15.70 -4.54 16.24
N GLN A 339 16.44 -3.49 15.88
CA GLN A 339 16.34 -2.86 14.57
C GLN A 339 16.82 -3.75 13.42
N GLN A 340 17.80 -4.62 13.65
CA GLN A 340 18.34 -5.53 12.65
C GLN A 340 17.49 -6.80 12.52
N ALA A 341 17.01 -7.37 13.63
CA ALA A 341 16.06 -8.48 13.62
C ALA A 341 14.79 -8.15 12.82
N VAL A 342 14.26 -6.93 12.91
CA VAL A 342 13.12 -6.49 12.08
C VAL A 342 13.48 -6.36 10.58
N VAL A 343 14.73 -6.00 10.22
CA VAL A 343 15.18 -6.06 8.82
C VAL A 343 15.26 -7.50 8.34
N ASP A 344 15.84 -8.38 9.15
CA ASP A 344 16.14 -9.76 8.77
C ASP A 344 14.86 -10.62 8.71
N LEU A 345 13.90 -10.41 9.62
CA LEU A 345 12.56 -11.03 9.56
C LEU A 345 11.79 -10.62 8.30
N LEU A 346 11.79 -9.33 7.95
CA LEU A 346 11.20 -8.87 6.69
C LEU A 346 11.95 -9.43 5.47
N ASN A 347 13.26 -9.65 5.58
CA ASN A 347 14.06 -10.25 4.53
C ASN A 347 13.81 -11.75 4.33
N ALA A 348 13.62 -12.49 5.43
CA ALA A 348 13.22 -13.89 5.40
C ALA A 348 11.90 -14.10 4.65
N LEU A 349 10.95 -13.15 4.77
CA LEU A 349 9.69 -13.13 4.03
C LEU A 349 9.82 -12.74 2.55
N GLY A 350 11.01 -12.32 2.09
CA GLY A 350 11.25 -11.91 0.71
C GLY A 350 11.16 -10.40 0.45
N TRP A 351 11.25 -9.55 1.48
CA TRP A 351 11.30 -8.09 1.30
C TRP A 351 12.72 -7.53 1.45
N ASN A 352 13.13 -6.69 0.50
CA ASN A 352 14.33 -5.86 0.59
C ASN A 352 14.09 -4.56 -0.18
N ASN A 353 14.15 -3.41 0.51
CA ASN A 353 13.91 -2.09 -0.10
C ASN A 353 15.21 -1.35 -0.46
N GLY A 354 16.37 -1.99 -0.34
CA GLY A 354 17.67 -1.40 -0.62
C GLY A 354 18.17 -0.36 0.39
N ARG A 355 17.31 0.15 1.30
CA ARG A 355 17.68 1.16 2.29
C ARG A 355 18.36 0.55 3.52
N HIS A 356 17.99 -0.68 3.88
CA HIS A 356 18.55 -1.42 5.01
C HIS A 356 19.12 -2.75 4.54
N LYS A 357 20.40 -3.01 4.87
CA LYS A 357 21.05 -4.28 4.51
C LYS A 357 20.63 -5.37 5.52
N PRO A 358 20.17 -6.55 5.07
CA PRO A 358 20.00 -7.69 5.96
C PRO A 358 21.36 -8.20 6.44
N THR A 359 21.36 -8.94 7.55
CA THR A 359 22.52 -9.67 8.06
C THR A 359 22.99 -10.67 7.00
N LYS A 360 24.31 -10.77 6.78
CA LYS A 360 24.86 -11.69 5.77
C LYS A 360 24.55 -13.14 6.15
N HIS A 361 24.19 -13.96 5.16
CA HIS A 361 24.07 -15.42 5.34
C HIS A 361 25.39 -16.08 5.82
N SER A 362 26.53 -15.42 5.57
CA SER A 362 27.88 -15.82 5.98
C SER A 362 28.42 -15.00 7.17
N ALA A 363 27.54 -14.40 7.98
CA ALA A 363 27.96 -13.83 9.27
C ALA A 363 28.42 -14.96 10.21
N GLN A 364 29.52 -14.76 10.94
CA GLN A 364 30.02 -15.73 11.91
C GLN A 364 29.08 -15.88 13.11
N HIS A 365 28.46 -14.78 13.55
CA HIS A 365 27.55 -14.71 14.70
C HIS A 365 26.26 -13.94 14.36
N PRO A 366 25.33 -14.53 13.58
CA PRO A 366 24.00 -13.97 13.39
C PRO A 366 23.14 -14.17 14.65
N TRP A 367 22.21 -13.26 14.95
CA TRP A 367 21.38 -13.31 16.15
C TRP A 367 20.49 -14.56 16.25
N TRP A 368 20.26 -15.28 15.16
CA TRP A 368 19.47 -16.52 15.11
C TRP A 368 20.29 -17.82 15.29
N GLN A 369 21.60 -17.73 15.57
CA GLN A 369 22.50 -18.89 15.58
C GLN A 369 22.19 -19.93 16.67
N SER A 370 21.58 -19.51 17.79
CA SER A 370 21.25 -20.38 18.94
C SER A 370 20.28 -21.53 18.63
N ILE A 371 19.50 -21.44 17.54
CA ILE A 371 18.63 -22.53 17.07
C ILE A 371 19.34 -23.46 16.07
N GLN A 372 20.42 -23.01 15.42
CA GLN A 372 21.11 -23.84 14.42
C GLN A 372 21.91 -24.98 15.07
N GLN A 373 22.45 -24.77 16.28
CA GLN A 373 23.22 -25.78 17.01
C GLN A 373 22.35 -26.88 17.64
N THR A 374 21.06 -26.63 17.92
CA THR A 374 20.12 -27.63 18.45
C THR A 374 19.51 -28.54 17.38
N ALA A 375 19.77 -28.28 16.08
CA ALA A 375 19.19 -29.03 14.98
C ALA A 375 20.12 -30.10 14.35
N GLN A 376 21.39 -30.17 14.78
CA GLN A 376 22.37 -31.15 14.26
C GLN A 376 23.29 -31.67 15.37
N GLY A 377 22.96 -32.86 15.91
CA GLY A 377 23.95 -33.77 16.51
C GLY A 377 24.69 -33.30 17.77
N SER A 378 24.00 -33.25 18.91
CA SER A 378 24.63 -33.38 20.23
C SER A 378 23.63 -33.98 21.22
N PRO A 379 24.06 -34.75 22.23
CA PRO A 379 23.17 -35.27 23.27
C PRO A 379 22.42 -34.14 23.96
N GLN A 380 21.17 -34.38 24.33
CA GLN A 380 20.35 -33.41 25.04
C GLN A 380 21.03 -33.04 26.38
N PRO A 381 21.41 -31.76 26.61
CA PRO A 381 21.82 -31.35 27.93
C PRO A 381 20.63 -31.51 28.87
N SER A 382 20.86 -32.11 30.04
CA SER A 382 19.81 -32.40 31.03
C SER A 382 18.94 -31.17 31.27
N PRO A 383 17.60 -31.32 31.34
CA PRO A 383 16.75 -30.17 31.60
C PRO A 383 17.17 -29.53 32.94
N PRO A 384 17.37 -28.19 32.98
CA PRO A 384 17.64 -27.52 34.24
C PRO A 384 16.47 -27.77 35.20
N PRO A 385 16.72 -27.84 36.53
CA PRO A 385 15.68 -28.15 37.51
C PRO A 385 14.48 -27.21 37.32
N ALA A 386 13.29 -27.79 37.25
CA ALA A 386 12.09 -27.09 36.81
C ALA A 386 11.84 -25.83 37.66
N ALA A 387 11.88 -24.66 37.02
CA ALA A 387 11.44 -23.43 37.65
C ALA A 387 9.98 -23.60 38.10
N PRO A 388 9.60 -23.07 39.29
CA PRO A 388 8.24 -23.25 39.80
C PRO A 388 7.20 -22.71 38.81
N PRO A 389 6.05 -23.38 38.66
CA PRO A 389 5.08 -23.05 37.62
C PRO A 389 4.53 -21.63 37.81
N VAL A 390 4.94 -20.71 36.92
CA VAL A 390 4.47 -19.32 36.92
C VAL A 390 2.98 -19.31 36.61
N ILE A 391 2.18 -18.77 37.53
CA ILE A 391 0.72 -18.75 37.41
C ILE A 391 0.33 -17.67 36.39
N SER A 392 0.10 -18.06 35.14
CA SER A 392 -0.55 -17.17 34.17
C SER A 392 -1.99 -16.89 34.59
N LEU A 393 -2.40 -15.64 34.40
CA LEU A 393 -3.77 -15.17 34.58
C LEU A 393 -4.40 -14.78 33.24
N ASP A 394 -3.78 -15.09 32.09
CA ASP A 394 -4.17 -14.51 30.80
C ASP A 394 -5.54 -15.00 30.29
N HIS A 395 -6.05 -16.12 30.81
CA HIS A 395 -7.44 -16.57 30.65
C HIS A 395 -8.45 -15.75 31.47
N VAL A 396 -8.01 -15.08 32.54
CA VAL A 396 -8.87 -14.23 33.40
C VAL A 396 -9.12 -12.90 32.70
N GLN A 397 -10.12 -12.88 31.80
CA GLN A 397 -10.46 -11.72 30.97
C GLN A 397 -11.89 -11.23 31.18
N GLY A 398 -12.13 -9.95 30.85
CA GLY A 398 -13.44 -9.32 30.95
C GLY A 398 -13.74 -8.77 32.35
N LYS A 399 -14.75 -7.89 32.43
CA LYS A 399 -15.04 -7.15 33.66
C LYS A 399 -15.45 -8.06 34.83
N ALA A 400 -16.29 -9.07 34.59
CA ALA A 400 -16.78 -9.95 35.65
C ALA A 400 -15.65 -10.75 36.32
N ALA A 401 -14.80 -11.41 35.52
CA ALA A 401 -13.68 -12.21 36.02
C ALA A 401 -12.63 -11.34 36.74
N MET A 402 -12.23 -10.22 36.15
CA MET A 402 -11.27 -9.30 36.78
C MET A 402 -11.81 -8.64 38.06
N THR A 403 -13.12 -8.36 38.13
CA THR A 403 -13.75 -7.89 39.38
C THR A 403 -13.78 -8.98 40.45
N LYS A 404 -14.13 -10.24 40.11
CA LYS A 404 -14.06 -11.38 41.05
C LYS A 404 -12.65 -11.52 41.63
N LEU A 405 -11.63 -11.63 40.76
CA LEU A 405 -10.22 -11.74 41.15
C LEU A 405 -9.81 -10.60 42.08
N PHE A 406 -10.10 -9.35 41.68
CA PHE A 406 -9.76 -8.19 42.48
C PHE A 406 -10.42 -8.18 43.87
N LEU A 407 -11.71 -8.54 43.97
CA LEU A 407 -12.41 -8.54 45.25
C LEU A 407 -11.86 -9.57 46.24
N ALA A 408 -11.33 -10.71 45.75
CA ALA A 408 -10.65 -11.70 46.58
C ALA A 408 -9.29 -11.23 47.11
N ILE A 409 -8.52 -10.48 46.32
CA ILE A 409 -7.13 -10.09 46.64
C ILE A 409 -6.99 -8.65 47.17
N ARG A 410 -8.05 -7.82 47.16
CA ARG A 410 -7.97 -6.38 47.49
C ARG A 410 -7.36 -6.08 48.86
N SER A 411 -7.56 -6.95 49.85
CA SER A 411 -7.01 -6.84 51.21
C SER A 411 -5.51 -7.12 51.30
N GLN A 412 -4.94 -7.75 50.25
CA GLN A 412 -3.53 -8.15 50.18
C GLN A 412 -2.72 -7.20 49.26
N LEU A 413 -3.39 -6.37 48.45
CA LEU A 413 -2.75 -5.46 47.48
C LEU A 413 -2.28 -4.12 48.06
N HIS A 414 -0.96 -3.95 48.18
CA HIS A 414 -0.28 -2.67 48.37
C HIS A 414 0.01 -1.99 47.01
N CYS A 415 0.29 -0.68 47.01
CA CYS A 415 0.52 0.06 45.77
C CYS A 415 2.01 0.17 45.41
N SER A 416 2.47 -0.57 44.40
CA SER A 416 3.85 -0.55 43.90
C SER A 416 4.36 0.79 43.33
N ASN A 417 3.51 1.82 43.24
CA ASN A 417 3.88 3.18 42.79
C ASN A 417 4.09 4.16 43.96
N CYS A 418 3.60 3.88 45.17
CA CYS A 418 3.73 4.79 46.31
C CYS A 418 3.85 4.09 47.67
N SER A 419 4.04 2.77 47.68
CA SER A 419 4.13 1.90 48.85
C SER A 419 2.95 1.97 49.84
N HIS A 420 1.84 2.63 49.48
CA HIS A 420 0.65 2.72 50.32
C HIS A 420 0.10 1.31 50.63
N PRO A 421 -0.17 0.98 51.90
CA PRO A 421 -0.47 -0.38 52.35
C PRO A 421 -1.84 -0.89 51.89
N SER A 422 -2.03 -2.20 51.99
CA SER A 422 -3.27 -2.89 51.64
C SER A 422 -4.41 -2.50 52.61
N PRO A 423 -5.66 -2.26 52.15
CA PRO A 423 -6.18 -2.35 50.77
C PRO A 423 -6.00 -1.03 49.98
N SER A 424 -4.91 -0.94 49.21
CA SER A 424 -4.46 0.31 48.57
C SER A 424 -5.24 0.76 47.34
N PHE A 425 -6.05 -0.13 46.75
CA PHE A 425 -6.79 0.10 45.52
C PHE A 425 -8.32 0.04 45.73
N TYR A 426 -9.06 0.75 44.87
CA TYR A 426 -10.52 0.68 44.75
C TYR A 426 -10.96 0.49 43.29
N LEU A 427 -12.19 0.00 43.06
CA LEU A 427 -12.76 -0.14 41.73
C LEU A 427 -13.18 1.22 41.17
N ASP A 428 -12.64 1.57 40.00
CA ASP A 428 -12.73 2.90 39.38
C ASP A 428 -13.20 2.79 37.90
N GLY A 429 -13.78 1.64 37.54
CA GLY A 429 -14.23 1.29 36.19
C GLY A 429 -15.75 1.36 36.02
N GLY A 430 -16.21 2.18 35.07
CA GLY A 430 -17.63 2.31 34.71
C GLY A 430 -18.26 1.01 34.16
N ASN A 431 -19.55 1.04 33.81
CA ASN A 431 -20.32 -0.18 33.53
C ASN A 431 -19.67 -1.15 32.51
N ARG A 432 -18.98 -0.65 31.48
CA ARG A 432 -18.37 -1.45 30.40
C ARG A 432 -16.89 -1.80 30.58
N GLN A 433 -16.18 -1.29 31.59
CA GLN A 433 -14.72 -1.45 31.70
C GLN A 433 -14.28 -1.77 33.12
N TYR A 434 -13.33 -2.69 33.27
CA TYR A 434 -12.60 -2.91 34.52
C TYR A 434 -11.41 -1.94 34.60
N ARG A 435 -11.33 -1.21 35.72
CA ARG A 435 -10.22 -0.35 36.12
C ARG A 435 -10.16 -0.33 37.65
N ILE A 436 -8.97 -0.36 38.22
CA ILE A 436 -8.73 -0.04 39.64
C ILE A 436 -7.85 1.21 39.75
N CYS A 437 -8.01 1.94 40.84
CA CYS A 437 -7.29 3.18 41.13
C CYS A 437 -6.71 3.10 42.54
N CYS A 438 -5.48 3.57 42.75
CA CYS A 438 -4.93 3.69 44.10
C CYS A 438 -5.65 4.81 44.87
N ARG A 439 -5.92 4.60 46.16
CA ARG A 439 -6.50 5.61 47.06
C ARG A 439 -5.64 6.86 47.16
N GLU A 440 -4.33 6.65 47.24
CA GLU A 440 -3.31 7.67 47.49
C GLU A 440 -2.87 8.36 46.18
N CYS A 441 -1.87 7.81 45.47
CA CYS A 441 -1.26 8.42 44.29
C CYS A 441 -2.14 8.44 43.02
N ARG A 442 -3.41 7.99 43.12
CA ARG A 442 -4.39 7.91 42.02
C ARG A 442 -3.93 7.18 40.74
N VAL A 443 -2.88 6.34 40.82
CA VAL A 443 -2.44 5.52 39.69
C VAL A 443 -3.55 4.53 39.31
N THR A 444 -3.85 4.44 38.01
CA THR A 444 -4.90 3.57 37.49
C THR A 444 -4.36 2.38 36.70
N LEU A 445 -4.91 1.20 36.98
CA LEU A 445 -4.57 -0.07 36.33
C LEU A 445 -5.79 -0.63 35.60
N GLY A 446 -5.62 -0.96 34.32
CA GLY A 446 -6.58 -1.74 33.53
C GLY A 446 -6.33 -3.24 33.66
N GLN A 447 -7.13 -4.06 32.96
CA GLN A 447 -7.11 -5.52 33.06
C GLN A 447 -5.69 -6.12 32.96
N GLN A 448 -4.97 -5.87 31.85
CA GLN A 448 -3.62 -6.42 31.64
C GLN A 448 -2.65 -5.97 32.75
N LYS A 449 -2.51 -4.66 33.00
CA LYS A 449 -1.65 -4.13 34.08
C LYS A 449 -1.94 -4.73 35.46
N THR A 450 -3.18 -5.14 35.70
CA THR A 450 -3.57 -5.80 36.96
C THR A 450 -3.10 -7.26 36.97
N ARG A 451 -3.26 -8.00 35.87
CA ARG A 451 -2.66 -9.34 35.73
C ARG A 451 -1.13 -9.31 35.84
N ASP A 452 -0.49 -8.39 35.12
CA ASP A 452 0.97 -8.18 35.14
C ASP A 452 1.50 -7.91 36.56
N MET A 453 0.71 -7.24 37.40
CA MET A 453 1.04 -6.94 38.80
C MET A 453 0.73 -8.12 39.74
N VAL A 454 -0.35 -8.86 39.50
CA VAL A 454 -0.88 -9.86 40.43
C VAL A 454 -0.26 -11.25 40.21
N ALA A 455 -0.03 -11.67 38.96
CA ALA A 455 0.52 -13.00 38.65
C ALA A 455 1.87 -13.28 39.34
N PRO A 456 2.84 -12.34 39.41
CA PRO A 456 4.08 -12.55 40.17
C PRO A 456 3.83 -12.69 41.67
N LEU A 457 2.89 -11.90 42.24
CA LEU A 457 2.61 -11.89 43.67
C LEU A 457 1.90 -13.16 44.16
N ILE A 458 1.06 -13.78 43.32
CA ILE A 458 0.52 -15.12 43.61
C ILE A 458 1.62 -16.17 43.47
N THR A 459 2.41 -16.11 42.39
CA THR A 459 3.52 -17.06 42.14
C THR A 459 4.57 -17.04 43.24
N SER A 460 4.80 -15.88 43.88
CA SER A 460 5.72 -15.72 45.01
C SER A 460 5.09 -15.91 46.39
N GLY A 461 3.83 -16.37 46.48
CA GLY A 461 3.12 -16.57 47.75
C GLY A 461 2.80 -15.29 48.55
N VAL A 462 3.00 -14.10 47.97
CA VAL A 462 2.71 -12.81 48.61
C VAL A 462 1.20 -12.48 48.58
N ILE A 463 0.45 -13.11 47.67
CA ILE A 463 -1.00 -13.08 47.62
C ILE A 463 -1.54 -14.51 47.56
N THR A 464 -2.27 -14.92 48.59
CA THR A 464 -3.00 -16.19 48.61
C THR A 464 -4.37 -16.00 47.96
N VAL A 465 -4.66 -16.77 46.91
CA VAL A 465 -5.98 -16.80 46.26
C VAL A 465 -6.24 -18.15 45.60
N ASP A 466 -7.42 -18.70 45.86
CA ASP A 466 -7.93 -19.91 45.22
C ASP A 466 -8.65 -19.53 43.91
N LEU A 467 -7.99 -19.78 42.78
CA LEU A 467 -8.55 -19.51 41.45
C LEU A 467 -9.65 -20.52 41.05
N PRO A 468 -9.53 -21.84 41.32
CA PRO A 468 -10.63 -22.79 41.18
C PRO A 468 -11.95 -22.37 41.81
N SER A 469 -12.03 -22.06 43.12
CA SER A 469 -13.32 -21.75 43.76
C SER A 469 -13.95 -20.43 43.31
N LEU A 470 -13.15 -19.48 42.79
CA LEU A 470 -13.67 -18.28 42.13
C LEU A 470 -14.31 -18.56 40.76
N GLY A 471 -14.13 -19.76 40.20
CA GLY A 471 -14.46 -20.10 38.82
C GLY A 471 -13.49 -19.47 37.81
N LEU A 472 -12.21 -19.36 38.18
CA LEU A 472 -11.14 -18.70 37.42
C LEU A 472 -9.95 -19.64 37.12
N ALA A 473 -10.17 -20.95 37.18
CA ALA A 473 -9.20 -21.93 36.68
C ALA A 473 -9.00 -21.78 35.16
N PRO A 474 -7.81 -22.12 34.62
CA PRO A 474 -7.61 -22.22 33.18
C PRO A 474 -8.49 -23.36 32.61
N PRO A 475 -9.00 -23.23 31.37
CA PRO A 475 -9.72 -24.32 30.72
C PRO A 475 -8.78 -25.52 30.49
N PRO A 476 -9.27 -26.77 30.57
CA PRO A 476 -8.45 -27.94 30.26
C PRO A 476 -7.97 -27.90 28.81
N PRO A 477 -6.77 -28.45 28.51
CA PRO A 477 -6.30 -28.56 27.14
C PRO A 477 -7.28 -29.44 26.31
N PRO A 478 -7.48 -29.15 25.02
CA PRO A 478 -8.35 -29.96 24.18
C PRO A 478 -7.81 -31.40 24.08
N LEU A 479 -8.71 -32.37 24.24
CA LEU A 479 -8.39 -33.78 24.03
C LEU A 479 -7.83 -33.98 22.61
N GLN A 480 -6.69 -34.66 22.51
CA GLN A 480 -6.09 -35.00 21.23
C GLN A 480 -7.04 -35.96 20.48
N ALA A 481 -7.30 -35.67 19.20
CA ALA A 481 -8.09 -36.58 18.36
C ALA A 481 -7.31 -37.91 18.19
N PRO A 482 -8.00 -39.07 18.24
CA PRO A 482 -7.34 -40.35 18.01
C PRO A 482 -6.77 -40.42 16.59
N PRO A 483 -5.67 -41.18 16.37
CA PRO A 483 -5.09 -41.36 15.05
C PRO A 483 -6.09 -42.04 14.10
N PRO A 484 -6.00 -41.78 12.77
CA PRO A 484 -6.88 -42.41 11.80
C PRO A 484 -6.66 -43.93 11.80
N ARG A 485 -7.75 -44.70 11.86
CA ARG A 485 -7.71 -46.15 11.62
C ARG A 485 -7.37 -46.42 10.16
N GLU A 486 -6.52 -47.43 9.94
CA GLU A 486 -6.34 -48.05 8.64
C GLU A 486 -7.65 -48.75 8.21
N ALA A 487 -7.93 -48.75 6.91
CA ALA A 487 -9.15 -49.34 6.35
C ALA A 487 -8.91 -50.80 5.94
N PRO A 488 -9.69 -51.77 6.43
CA PRO A 488 -9.75 -53.12 5.87
C PRO A 488 -10.31 -53.13 4.44
N GLY A 489 -10.11 -54.25 3.73
CA GLY A 489 -10.51 -54.42 2.33
C GLY A 489 -12.02 -54.53 2.06
N MET A 490 -12.35 -54.64 0.76
CA MET A 490 -13.72 -54.72 0.25
C MET A 490 -14.40 -56.06 0.56
N GLU A 491 -15.73 -56.03 0.79
CA GLU A 491 -16.63 -57.14 0.45
C GLU A 491 -18.04 -56.61 0.09
N VAL A 492 -18.73 -57.31 -0.82
CA VAL A 492 -20.03 -56.99 -1.47
C VAL A 492 -20.59 -58.35 -1.92
N PRO A 493 -21.86 -58.77 -1.65
CA PRO A 493 -23.16 -58.15 -2.05
C PRO A 493 -24.21 -58.29 -0.90
N PRO A 494 -25.57 -58.44 -1.04
CA PRO A 494 -26.53 -58.36 -2.17
C PRO A 494 -27.73 -57.37 -1.93
N PRO A 495 -28.76 -57.28 -2.81
CA PRO A 495 -29.70 -56.14 -2.84
C PRO A 495 -31.03 -56.31 -2.05
N ALA A 496 -31.91 -55.30 -2.18
CA ALA A 496 -33.05 -54.96 -1.31
C ALA A 496 -34.39 -55.70 -1.57
N PRO A 497 -35.40 -55.45 -0.71
CA PRO A 497 -36.78 -55.20 -1.14
C PRO A 497 -37.33 -53.82 -0.68
N GLU A 498 -38.60 -53.55 -0.97
CA GLU A 498 -39.23 -52.21 -1.05
C GLU A 498 -40.14 -51.81 0.15
N ASP A 499 -40.57 -50.54 0.14
CA ASP A 499 -41.75 -49.89 0.76
C ASP A 499 -42.09 -50.00 2.26
N SER A 500 -42.26 -48.81 2.90
CA SER A 500 -43.43 -48.42 3.72
C SER A 500 -43.37 -46.94 4.18
N GLU A 501 -44.53 -46.27 4.30
CA GLU A 501 -44.68 -44.89 4.79
C GLU A 501 -44.84 -44.79 6.33
N ALA A 502 -44.51 -43.64 6.95
CA ALA A 502 -45.30 -43.00 8.03
C ALA A 502 -44.73 -41.66 8.60
N THR A 503 -45.53 -40.59 8.50
CA THR A 503 -45.78 -39.44 9.43
C THR A 503 -44.83 -39.06 10.61
N GLY A 504 -44.62 -37.75 10.88
CA GLY A 504 -44.16 -37.29 12.22
C GLY A 504 -43.70 -35.81 12.47
N THR A 505 -44.65 -34.86 12.54
CA THR A 505 -44.70 -33.59 13.35
C THR A 505 -43.44 -32.81 13.85
N PRO A 506 -43.36 -31.46 13.69
CA PRO A 506 -42.28 -30.59 14.23
C PRO A 506 -42.64 -29.73 15.50
N PRO A 507 -41.66 -29.40 16.38
CA PRO A 507 -41.81 -28.48 17.54
C PRO A 507 -41.33 -27.00 17.32
N PRO A 508 -41.58 -26.04 18.25
CA PRO A 508 -41.77 -24.61 17.92
C PRO A 508 -40.66 -23.59 18.32
N PRO A 509 -40.77 -22.30 17.93
CA PRO A 509 -39.76 -21.25 18.18
C PRO A 509 -39.97 -20.42 19.48
N PRO A 510 -38.90 -19.76 20.00
CA PRO A 510 -38.97 -18.91 21.21
C PRO A 510 -39.48 -17.47 20.97
N ARG A 511 -40.00 -16.84 22.05
CA ARG A 511 -40.75 -15.56 22.06
C ARG A 511 -39.91 -14.29 22.32
N THR A 512 -40.57 -13.13 22.31
CA THR A 512 -39.98 -11.78 22.22
C THR A 512 -40.19 -10.87 23.44
N SER A 513 -39.30 -9.86 23.59
CA SER A 513 -39.47 -8.62 24.40
C SER A 513 -39.46 -8.80 25.94
N ARG A 514 -39.46 -7.77 26.82
CA ARG A 514 -39.70 -6.30 26.78
C ARG A 514 -38.84 -5.65 27.89
N ALA A 515 -38.02 -4.61 27.68
CA ALA A 515 -38.33 -3.15 27.64
C ALA A 515 -38.17 -2.39 28.99
N SER A 516 -38.18 -1.03 28.94
CA SER A 516 -37.99 -0.07 30.04
C SER A 516 -36.56 0.05 30.65
N LYS A 517 -36.12 1.19 31.23
CA LYS A 517 -36.77 2.51 31.43
C LYS A 517 -35.78 3.68 31.25
N ARG A 518 -36.29 4.91 31.15
CA ARG A 518 -35.60 6.16 30.74
C ARG A 518 -35.49 7.15 31.90
N ARG A 519 -34.36 7.86 32.07
CA ARG A 519 -34.28 9.13 32.82
C ARG A 519 -33.25 10.08 32.20
N LYS A 520 -33.48 11.39 32.39
CA LYS A 520 -32.63 12.51 31.89
C LYS A 520 -31.81 13.11 33.04
N ALA A 521 -30.71 13.80 32.71
CA ALA A 521 -30.10 14.86 33.49
C ALA A 521 -29.54 15.95 32.53
N ALA A 522 -29.17 17.12 33.06
CA ALA A 522 -28.93 18.36 32.32
C ALA A 522 -27.41 18.67 32.10
N PRO A 523 -27.03 19.67 31.27
CA PRO A 523 -25.63 19.92 30.90
C PRO A 523 -24.88 20.85 31.85
N VAL A 524 -23.55 20.93 31.68
CA VAL A 524 -22.66 21.95 32.27
C VAL A 524 -21.76 22.53 31.17
N THR A 525 -21.42 23.81 31.26
CA THR A 525 -20.90 24.65 30.15
C THR A 525 -19.53 25.25 30.48
N MET A 526 -18.75 25.62 29.44
CA MET A 526 -17.47 26.36 29.51
C MET A 526 -16.30 25.58 30.17
N HIS A 527 -15.02 25.75 29.83
CA HIS A 527 -14.32 26.89 29.21
C HIS A 527 -13.28 26.47 28.15
N HIS A 528 -13.03 27.37 27.18
CA HIS A 528 -11.77 27.42 26.43
C HIS A 528 -10.70 28.20 27.23
N GLN A 529 -9.44 27.76 27.16
CA GLN A 529 -8.31 28.62 26.81
C GLN A 529 -7.08 27.79 26.35
N PRO A 530 -6.12 28.38 25.59
CA PRO A 530 -5.06 27.64 24.91
C PRO A 530 -3.72 27.64 25.67
N ARG A 531 -2.76 26.81 25.22
CA ARG A 531 -1.33 26.98 25.55
C ARG A 531 -0.46 27.08 24.30
N ARG A 532 0.23 28.24 24.19
CA ARG A 532 1.53 28.39 23.53
C ARG A 532 2.56 27.51 24.30
N SER A 533 3.74 27.14 23.80
CA SER A 533 4.69 27.92 23.02
C SER A 533 5.63 27.04 22.18
N ALA A 534 6.32 27.66 21.22
CA ALA A 534 7.29 27.00 20.34
C ALA A 534 8.67 26.80 20.99
N ARG A 535 9.52 25.97 20.35
CA ARG A 535 10.96 26.28 20.24
C ARG A 535 11.55 25.75 18.94
N LEU A 536 11.82 26.68 18.02
CA LEU A 536 12.68 26.44 16.86
C LEU A 536 14.12 26.18 17.34
N ARG A 537 14.85 25.34 16.62
CA ARG A 537 16.32 25.35 16.61
C ARG A 537 16.80 25.23 15.17
N ALA A 538 17.19 26.37 14.60
CA ALA A 538 18.08 26.35 13.45
C ALA A 538 19.42 25.72 13.85
N LYS A 539 20.11 25.09 12.90
CA LYS A 539 21.56 24.90 12.96
C LYS A 539 22.16 25.53 11.71
N ALA A 540 23.18 26.36 11.93
CA ALA A 540 23.83 27.10 10.85
C ALA A 540 24.67 26.19 9.96
N ILE A 541 24.93 26.69 8.75
CA ILE A 541 25.99 26.22 7.87
C ILE A 541 27.32 26.68 8.47
N THR A 542 28.34 25.81 8.47
CA THR A 542 29.73 26.21 8.70
C THR A 542 30.56 25.72 7.53
N THR A 543 30.91 26.63 6.63
CA THR A 543 31.81 26.36 5.50
C THR A 543 33.25 26.30 6.03
N ALA A 544 33.99 25.25 5.68
CA ALA A 544 35.42 25.15 5.97
C ALA A 544 36.20 25.20 4.65
N THR A 545 36.89 26.31 4.42
CA THR A 545 37.75 26.52 3.26
C THR A 545 39.16 26.00 3.58
N THR A 546 39.71 25.17 2.69
CA THR A 546 41.15 24.84 2.70
C THR A 546 41.70 24.96 1.28
N THR A 547 42.87 25.57 1.14
CA THR A 547 43.45 26.05 -0.12
C THR A 547 44.57 25.14 -0.64
N ALA A 548 45.07 25.47 -1.84
CA ALA A 548 46.29 24.93 -2.49
C ALA A 548 46.18 23.53 -3.16
N ALA A 549 46.84 23.26 -4.29
CA ALA A 549 47.44 24.17 -5.29
C ALA A 549 47.78 23.45 -6.62
N LYS A 550 47.81 24.25 -7.71
CA LYS A 550 48.57 24.08 -8.98
C LYS A 550 48.47 22.75 -9.76
N GLY A 551 48.11 22.84 -11.05
CA GLY A 551 48.14 21.72 -12.00
C GLY A 551 47.63 22.09 -13.40
N GLN A 552 48.26 23.08 -14.05
CA GLN A 552 47.96 23.47 -15.43
C GLN A 552 48.81 22.65 -16.42
N PRO A 553 48.34 22.39 -17.65
CA PRO A 553 48.72 23.27 -18.75
C PRO A 553 47.57 23.61 -19.71
N SER A 554 47.87 24.44 -20.72
CA SER A 554 46.91 25.05 -21.66
C SER A 554 47.34 24.85 -23.13
N PHE A 555 46.39 24.59 -24.03
CA PHE A 555 46.45 24.92 -25.46
C PHE A 555 44.99 25.12 -25.96
N THR A 556 44.54 26.37 -26.17
CA THR A 556 44.48 27.14 -27.45
C THR A 556 43.31 26.80 -28.38
N HIS A 557 42.72 27.84 -28.99
CA HIS A 557 41.59 27.74 -29.92
C HIS A 557 41.94 27.11 -31.28
N GLY A 558 40.93 26.45 -31.87
CA GLY A 558 40.74 26.32 -33.32
C GLY A 558 39.30 26.68 -33.67
N ARG A 559 39.04 27.16 -34.89
CA ARG A 559 37.69 27.48 -35.40
C ARG A 559 37.20 26.39 -36.36
N ASP A 560 35.87 26.35 -36.53
CA ASP A 560 35.06 25.99 -37.72
C ASP A 560 35.77 25.62 -39.05
N PRO A 561 35.18 24.72 -39.88
CA PRO A 561 33.76 24.89 -40.27
C PRO A 561 32.87 23.64 -40.47
N PHE A 562 31.58 23.97 -40.65
CA PHE A 562 30.56 23.24 -41.40
C PHE A 562 31.06 22.25 -42.46
N VAL A 563 30.45 21.05 -42.48
CA VAL A 563 30.23 20.27 -43.70
C VAL A 563 28.79 19.74 -43.70
N GLU A 564 28.06 20.02 -44.77
CA GLU A 564 26.72 19.49 -45.05
C GLU A 564 26.86 18.24 -45.93
N ILE A 565 26.21 17.12 -45.59
CA ILE A 565 26.21 15.91 -46.43
C ILE A 565 24.78 15.42 -46.65
N ILE A 566 24.32 15.59 -47.87
CA ILE A 566 23.12 14.98 -48.43
C ILE A 566 23.45 13.54 -48.85
N LEU A 567 22.60 12.58 -48.50
CA LEU A 567 22.56 11.27 -49.17
C LEU A 567 21.12 10.93 -49.57
N ALA A 568 20.90 10.87 -50.88
CA ALA A 568 19.63 10.46 -51.49
C ALA A 568 19.58 8.93 -51.68
N PRO A 569 18.38 8.32 -51.75
CA PRO A 569 18.23 6.87 -51.92
C PRO A 569 18.48 6.40 -53.36
N SER A 570 19.01 5.17 -53.50
CA SER A 570 19.24 4.52 -54.80
C SER A 570 17.98 3.81 -55.31
N SER A 571 17.63 4.05 -56.58
CA SER A 571 16.73 3.23 -57.41
C SER A 571 17.46 1.93 -57.86
N THR A 572 16.87 0.89 -58.45
CA THR A 572 15.89 0.87 -59.56
C THR A 572 15.28 -0.51 -59.80
N THR A 573 13.97 -0.61 -60.09
CA THR A 573 13.42 -1.60 -61.06
C THR A 573 12.05 -1.22 -61.67
N ARG A 574 12.08 -0.29 -62.63
CA ARG A 574 11.33 -0.27 -63.90
C ARG A 574 10.12 -1.22 -64.09
N ARG A 575 8.89 -0.67 -64.15
CA ARG A 575 8.00 -0.69 -65.36
C ARG A 575 6.72 0.17 -65.20
N GLN A 576 6.40 0.89 -66.27
CA GLN A 576 5.10 1.24 -66.88
C GLN A 576 3.80 1.44 -66.05
N ALA A 577 2.81 2.27 -66.45
CA ALA A 577 2.78 3.50 -67.26
C ALA A 577 1.30 3.98 -67.44
N SER A 578 0.91 5.13 -66.88
CA SER A 578 -0.18 5.98 -67.41
C SER A 578 -0.33 7.28 -66.59
N SER A 579 -0.81 8.34 -67.25
CA SER A 579 -1.30 9.60 -66.67
C SER A 579 -2.69 9.88 -67.30
N PRO A 580 -3.54 10.79 -66.75
CA PRO A 580 -3.30 12.23 -66.94
C PRO A 580 -3.70 13.17 -65.77
N SER A 581 -3.21 14.41 -65.85
CA SER A 581 -3.65 15.63 -65.13
C SER A 581 -4.47 16.52 -66.11
N PRO A 582 -4.92 17.78 -65.83
CA PRO A 582 -4.81 18.69 -64.66
C PRO A 582 -6.19 18.95 -64.00
N ALA A 583 -6.51 19.98 -63.19
CA ALA A 583 -5.87 21.26 -62.74
C ALA A 583 -6.34 21.59 -61.29
N ALA A 584 -6.16 22.76 -60.64
CA ALA A 584 -5.66 24.10 -61.02
C ALA A 584 -5.09 24.86 -59.79
N SER A 585 -4.89 26.19 -59.91
CA SER A 585 -4.39 27.14 -58.88
C SER A 585 -5.16 28.49 -59.00
N PRO A 586 -4.86 29.60 -58.27
CA PRO A 586 -4.11 29.83 -57.02
C PRO A 586 -4.81 30.82 -56.01
N ALA A 587 -4.09 31.19 -54.91
CA ALA A 587 -4.28 32.41 -54.07
C ALA A 587 -5.55 32.51 -53.16
N THR A 588 -5.70 33.39 -52.16
CA THR A 588 -4.97 34.64 -51.77
C THR A 588 -5.05 34.93 -50.24
N THR A 589 -4.16 35.77 -49.68
CA THR A 589 -4.15 36.38 -48.31
C THR A 589 -3.83 37.89 -48.41
N PRO A 590 -3.82 38.74 -47.34
CA PRO A 590 -4.13 38.56 -45.91
C PRO A 590 -5.50 39.23 -45.54
N PRO A 591 -5.74 40.29 -44.71
CA PRO A 591 -4.89 41.19 -43.87
C PRO A 591 -5.11 41.00 -42.34
N VAL A 592 -4.78 42.02 -41.52
CA VAL A 592 -4.93 42.11 -40.04
C VAL A 592 -5.42 43.51 -39.64
N SER A 593 -6.08 43.67 -38.47
CA SER A 593 -6.53 44.97 -37.90
C SER A 593 -6.07 45.17 -36.43
N PRO A 594 -5.91 46.43 -35.95
CA PRO A 594 -5.21 46.77 -34.70
C PRO A 594 -6.10 46.80 -33.42
N PRO A 595 -5.49 46.85 -32.20
CA PRO A 595 -6.20 46.85 -30.93
C PRO A 595 -6.76 48.22 -30.51
N ALA A 596 -7.82 48.22 -29.70
CA ALA A 596 -8.46 49.43 -29.16
C ALA A 596 -8.04 49.76 -27.72
N THR A 597 -7.98 51.04 -27.40
CA THR A 597 -7.51 51.60 -26.11
C THR A 597 -8.67 51.89 -25.15
N THR A 598 -8.34 52.14 -23.87
CA THR A 598 -9.23 52.63 -22.78
C THR A 598 -10.23 51.58 -22.24
N ARG A 599 -10.75 51.70 -21.01
CA ARG A 599 -10.69 52.80 -20.03
C ARG A 599 -10.68 52.26 -18.60
N ALA A 600 -10.00 52.94 -17.67
CA ALA A 600 -10.16 52.67 -16.25
C ALA A 600 -11.49 53.25 -15.74
N VAL A 601 -12.21 52.51 -14.90
CA VAL A 601 -13.40 52.98 -14.17
C VAL A 601 -13.29 52.52 -12.72
N THR A 602 -13.16 53.48 -11.82
CA THR A 602 -13.29 53.28 -10.37
C THR A 602 -14.70 53.67 -9.97
N PHE A 603 -15.44 52.80 -9.27
CA PHE A 603 -16.61 53.23 -8.50
C PHE A 603 -16.71 52.52 -7.15
N THR A 604 -17.43 53.18 -6.24
CA THR A 604 -17.39 52.97 -4.79
C THR A 604 -18.41 51.95 -4.30
N ALA A 605 -18.12 51.34 -3.14
CA ALA A 605 -19.04 50.44 -2.46
C ALA A 605 -20.10 51.22 -1.65
N SER A 606 -21.37 50.81 -1.75
CA SER A 606 -22.36 50.87 -0.65
C SER A 606 -23.67 50.18 -1.04
N ALA A 607 -24.07 49.12 -0.33
CA ALA A 607 -25.48 48.72 -0.16
C ALA A 607 -25.66 47.71 1.00
N LYS A 608 -26.65 47.99 1.83
CA LYS A 608 -27.07 47.26 3.05
C LYS A 608 -27.39 45.78 2.81
N ALA A 609 -27.08 44.92 3.78
CA ALA A 609 -27.62 43.56 3.85
C ALA A 609 -29.10 43.56 4.29
N GLY A 610 -29.89 42.65 3.70
CA GLY A 610 -31.25 42.32 4.15
C GLY A 610 -31.30 41.01 4.96
N PRO A 611 -32.39 40.76 5.72
CA PRO A 611 -32.54 39.53 6.52
C PRO A 611 -32.85 38.29 5.66
N PRO A 612 -32.50 37.08 6.12
CA PRO A 612 -32.79 35.83 5.41
C PRO A 612 -34.28 35.44 5.47
N PRO A 613 -34.83 34.79 4.43
CA PRO A 613 -36.22 34.32 4.42
C PRO A 613 -36.47 33.13 5.36
N ALA A 614 -37.74 32.95 5.75
CA ALA A 614 -38.15 32.02 6.80
C ALA A 614 -38.19 30.55 6.37
N LEU A 615 -38.11 29.66 7.36
CA LEU A 615 -38.09 28.20 7.18
C LEU A 615 -39.49 27.64 6.88
N VAL A 616 -39.75 27.22 5.64
CA VAL A 616 -40.98 26.51 5.26
C VAL A 616 -40.87 25.04 5.63
N LYS A 617 -41.87 24.50 6.34
CA LYS A 617 -42.03 23.05 6.56
C LYS A 617 -42.91 22.46 5.44
N PRO A 618 -42.45 21.43 4.71
CA PRO A 618 -43.35 20.59 3.92
C PRO A 618 -44.33 19.84 4.83
N ALA A 619 -45.56 19.63 4.35
CA ALA A 619 -46.55 18.80 5.01
C ALA A 619 -46.19 17.31 4.90
N ALA A 620 -46.83 16.47 5.73
CA ALA A 620 -46.77 15.03 5.57
C ALA A 620 -47.76 14.58 4.49
N ASP A 621 -47.29 13.79 3.52
CA ASP A 621 -48.13 12.96 2.67
C ASP A 621 -47.43 11.59 2.48
N VAL A 622 -48.23 10.52 2.39
CA VAL A 622 -47.78 9.13 2.51
C VAL A 622 -48.36 8.30 1.37
N GLY A 623 -47.66 8.23 0.24
CA GLY A 623 -48.10 7.33 -0.84
C GLY A 623 -47.45 7.46 -2.21
N ARG A 624 -46.16 7.12 -2.35
CA ARG A 624 -45.62 6.55 -3.60
C ARG A 624 -44.26 5.86 -3.40
N ALA A 625 -44.09 4.70 -4.02
CA ALA A 625 -42.85 3.94 -3.95
C ALA A 625 -41.81 4.48 -4.94
N HIS A 626 -40.80 5.18 -4.42
CA HIS A 626 -39.65 5.59 -5.24
C HIS A 626 -38.79 4.38 -5.60
N ARG A 627 -38.81 3.98 -6.87
CA ARG A 627 -37.82 3.04 -7.44
C ARG A 627 -36.42 3.66 -7.32
N PHE A 628 -35.47 2.88 -6.81
CA PHE A 628 -34.05 3.24 -6.91
C PHE A 628 -33.55 3.02 -8.35
N THR A 629 -33.53 4.10 -9.14
CA THR A 629 -32.94 4.12 -10.49
C THR A 629 -31.98 5.30 -10.62
N GLY A 630 -30.69 5.03 -10.87
CA GLY A 630 -29.72 6.06 -11.27
C GLY A 630 -28.56 6.37 -10.32
N VAL A 631 -27.73 5.37 -9.96
CA VAL A 631 -26.33 5.63 -9.52
C VAL A 631 -25.38 4.58 -10.12
N PRO A 632 -24.52 4.94 -11.09
CA PRO A 632 -23.50 4.03 -11.60
C PRO A 632 -22.26 3.97 -10.69
N ARG A 633 -21.90 2.76 -10.24
CA ARG A 633 -20.52 2.35 -9.86
C ARG A 633 -19.77 3.09 -8.73
N THR A 634 -20.37 3.26 -7.54
CA THR A 634 -19.57 3.38 -6.30
C THR A 634 -19.40 2.03 -5.61
N ARG A 635 -18.15 1.55 -5.44
CA ARG A 635 -17.85 0.31 -4.69
C ARG A 635 -17.86 0.59 -3.18
N ILE A 636 -18.96 0.25 -2.52
CA ILE A 636 -19.22 0.48 -1.08
C ILE A 636 -18.15 -0.16 -0.14
N THR A 637 -17.38 -1.14 -0.61
CA THR A 637 -16.45 -1.96 0.19
C THR A 637 -15.21 -1.24 0.72
N GLN A 638 -14.93 0.03 0.35
CA GLN A 638 -13.71 0.74 0.76
C GLN A 638 -13.87 1.72 1.95
N VAL A 639 -15.09 1.95 2.46
CA VAL A 639 -15.36 2.98 3.50
C VAL A 639 -15.81 2.38 4.85
N VAL A 640 -15.82 1.06 5.00
CA VAL A 640 -16.30 0.39 6.22
C VAL A 640 -15.15 0.06 7.18
N GLN A 641 -15.03 0.83 8.26
CA GLN A 641 -14.36 0.42 9.49
C GLN A 641 -15.36 0.50 10.66
N GLY A 642 -15.48 -0.58 11.43
CA GLY A 642 -16.47 -0.70 12.50
C GLY A 642 -17.81 -1.30 12.03
N ASP A 643 -18.85 -1.11 12.84
CA ASP A 643 -20.18 -1.73 12.71
C ASP A 643 -21.11 -1.09 11.65
N GLY A 644 -20.59 -0.17 10.83
CA GLY A 644 -21.33 0.54 9.78
C GLY A 644 -22.36 1.57 10.29
N ASN A 645 -22.66 1.66 11.60
CA ASN A 645 -23.73 2.52 12.12
C ASN A 645 -23.52 4.01 11.81
N CYS A 646 -22.27 4.46 11.71
CA CYS A 646 -21.93 5.82 11.31
C CYS A 646 -22.41 6.17 9.89
N LEU A 647 -22.28 5.23 8.94
CA LEU A 647 -22.69 5.42 7.55
C LEU A 647 -24.22 5.50 7.43
N PHE A 648 -24.95 4.56 8.04
CA PHE A 648 -26.41 4.59 8.05
C PHE A 648 -26.99 5.81 8.78
N ARG A 649 -26.25 6.38 9.74
CA ARG A 649 -26.60 7.67 10.37
C ARG A 649 -26.40 8.86 9.44
N ALA A 650 -25.31 8.91 8.67
CA ALA A 650 -25.11 9.94 7.64
C ALA A 650 -26.16 9.84 6.53
N MET A 651 -26.44 8.62 6.02
CA MET A 651 -27.50 8.39 5.04
C MET A 651 -28.89 8.75 5.58
N SER A 652 -29.19 8.42 6.85
CA SER A 652 -30.45 8.82 7.49
C SER A 652 -30.56 10.32 7.69
N LEU A 653 -29.45 11.03 7.97
CA LEU A 653 -29.44 12.48 8.05
C LEU A 653 -29.72 13.13 6.68
N LEU A 654 -29.13 12.58 5.60
CA LEU A 654 -29.35 13.03 4.23
C LEU A 654 -30.76 12.75 3.70
N ILE A 655 -31.29 11.54 3.94
CA ILE A 655 -32.55 11.08 3.33
C ILE A 655 -33.78 11.45 4.18
N GLN A 656 -33.64 11.49 5.51
CA GLN A 656 -34.75 11.64 6.47
C GLN A 656 -34.59 12.86 7.39
N GLY A 657 -33.63 13.75 7.12
CA GLY A 657 -33.34 14.95 7.93
C GLY A 657 -32.83 14.66 9.36
N SER A 658 -32.66 13.39 9.75
CA SER A 658 -32.28 13.00 11.10
C SER A 658 -31.52 11.68 11.13
N ALA A 659 -30.42 11.64 11.87
CA ALA A 659 -29.65 10.43 12.14
C ALA A 659 -30.40 9.38 13.01
N SER A 660 -31.54 9.73 13.63
CA SER A 660 -32.30 8.79 14.49
C SER A 660 -32.84 7.58 13.74
N PHE A 661 -33.16 7.72 12.44
CA PHE A 661 -33.81 6.69 11.63
C PHE A 661 -32.85 5.74 10.91
N HIS A 662 -31.56 5.73 11.28
CA HIS A 662 -30.53 4.87 10.69
C HIS A 662 -30.88 3.38 10.63
N TYR A 663 -31.67 2.88 11.59
CA TYR A 663 -32.16 1.49 11.57
C TYR A 663 -33.15 1.21 10.43
N ILE A 664 -33.92 2.20 9.98
CA ILE A 664 -34.84 2.10 8.83
C ILE A 664 -34.01 2.04 7.54
N VAL A 665 -33.03 2.94 7.38
CA VAL A 665 -32.14 2.96 6.21
C VAL A 665 -31.30 1.68 6.13
N HIS A 666 -30.79 1.19 7.26
CA HIS A 666 -30.09 -0.09 7.35
C HIS A 666 -30.98 -1.27 6.94
N ARG A 667 -32.23 -1.31 7.42
CA ARG A 667 -33.20 -2.36 7.06
C ARG A 667 -33.53 -2.34 5.55
N ALA A 668 -33.81 -1.17 4.98
CA ALA A 668 -34.10 -1.03 3.56
C ALA A 668 -32.89 -1.44 2.68
N ALA A 669 -31.67 -1.11 3.11
CA ALA A 669 -30.45 -1.55 2.42
C ALA A 669 -30.25 -3.08 2.47
N LEU A 670 -30.59 -3.73 3.58
CA LEU A 670 -30.58 -5.19 3.69
C LEU A 670 -31.65 -5.84 2.80
N GLU A 671 -32.88 -5.34 2.82
CA GLU A 671 -33.99 -5.84 1.99
C GLU A 671 -33.65 -5.72 0.48
N TRP A 672 -32.99 -4.64 0.06
CA TRP A 672 -32.46 -4.49 -1.30
C TRP A 672 -31.32 -5.47 -1.63
N LEU A 673 -30.37 -5.69 -0.71
CA LEU A 673 -29.27 -6.64 -0.90
C LEU A 673 -29.76 -8.10 -1.02
N PHE A 674 -30.73 -8.51 -0.20
CA PHE A 674 -31.32 -9.85 -0.30
C PHE A 674 -32.17 -10.02 -1.57
N GLY A 675 -32.90 -8.99 -1.99
CA GLY A 675 -33.60 -8.98 -3.29
C GLY A 675 -32.65 -9.23 -4.47
N LEU A 676 -31.47 -8.59 -4.47
CA LEU A 676 -30.44 -8.82 -5.49
C LEU A 676 -29.89 -10.25 -5.49
N GLN A 677 -29.74 -10.89 -4.32
CA GLN A 677 -29.29 -12.29 -4.26
C GLN A 677 -30.30 -13.27 -4.87
N GLY A 678 -31.61 -12.99 -4.74
CA GLY A 678 -32.66 -13.75 -5.45
C GLY A 678 -32.55 -13.63 -6.96
N VAL A 679 -32.41 -12.40 -7.48
CA VAL A 679 -32.28 -12.12 -8.92
C VAL A 679 -31.00 -12.74 -9.51
N LEU A 680 -29.91 -12.78 -8.76
CA LEU A 680 -28.64 -13.37 -9.21
C LEU A 680 -28.62 -14.91 -9.21
N ARG A 681 -29.47 -15.58 -8.42
CA ARG A 681 -29.63 -17.05 -8.45
C ARG A 681 -30.50 -17.54 -9.60
N ASN A 682 -31.47 -16.73 -10.05
CA ASN A 682 -32.48 -17.14 -11.03
C ASN A 682 -32.13 -16.75 -12.49
N LYS A 683 -30.84 -16.62 -12.84
CA LYS A 683 -30.41 -16.48 -14.24
C LYS A 683 -30.18 -17.86 -14.87
N PRO A 684 -31.00 -18.30 -15.85
CA PRO A 684 -30.69 -19.51 -16.61
C PRO A 684 -29.45 -19.28 -17.48
N SER A 685 -28.61 -20.31 -17.60
CA SER A 685 -27.48 -20.31 -18.53
C SER A 685 -27.99 -20.37 -19.97
N ARG A 686 -27.73 -19.31 -20.77
CA ARG A 686 -27.83 -19.42 -22.23
C ARG A 686 -26.60 -20.15 -22.76
N ALA A 687 -26.85 -21.15 -23.59
CA ALA A 687 -25.88 -21.73 -24.51
C ALA A 687 -25.87 -20.94 -25.84
N ALA A 688 -24.90 -21.26 -26.70
CA ALA A 688 -24.40 -20.47 -27.83
C ALA A 688 -23.65 -19.20 -27.38
#